data_AF-A0A4R6S9C6-F1
#
_entry.id   AF-A0A4R6S9C6-F1
#
_cell.length_a   1.000
_cell.length_b   1.000
_cell.length_c   1.000
_cell.angle_alpha   90.00
_cell.angle_beta   90.00
_cell.angle_gamma   90.00
#
_symmetry.space_group_name_H-M   'P 1'
#
loop_
_entity.id
_entity.type
_entity.pdbx_description
1 polymer ?
#
loop_
_entity_poly.entity_id
_entity_poly.type
_entity_poly.pdbx_seq_one_letter_code
_entity_poly.pdbx_strand_id
1 'polypeptide(L)'
;MRVKKLSLVIFLLTIFLVLSLAVQAADAGLIAHYQFEGDLTDAESNFSDFKVTGDRIFNSGGKINFGQGKKGQAAVFDGSSGLFLAENLIDDYSYSIAFWLRADTINQFTTTFFAGLSDQESGIESWISFVPQGPSGRTMLWSGNNWYDADGNFKIPEDQWVHLAAAVDQGEVHFYINGTEHFRGSDFPDVFSDVEAKFALGVNYWDNPFEGEIDDLRIYDRPLTAEEVEELAAGAEKIEVKAETKVELDPQSVSVHDPMIIKENGRFYVFGSHLAAAKSEDLIEWKQISGDWDASNPIIPNPEEELQETLVWPEPDAESTWAKSPIKIRAKDKNKYHLYFSSAHWESERSNISLAVSDNIEGPYEFDRILIRKYEEGQYSREAGEKFRHQKHPGVIDPHVFYDKNDRLWMLYGSYAGGLHLLELDEETGYPENYNPETGYLEEGSGYGKKLAGGGHSPIEGGYILYNPETDYYYLYMSFGTLAADGGYNIRVARSKNVDGPYLDPQGTDLREYDSGSWADAVNYGAKLIGNFVFEKSELGYLSPGHNSAYYDQSSGKSFVIFHSRYPGQGEYHQVRVHQTIFNQKGWPVITPHAYNGESLSAVSGEKISGSYQFVNHGRNIQNGYKEINYSEEIKLNADGSINGEVRGSWKLIDDYFAEITIEGEKYYGAFISQFDRGLAKEVMTFSALSDKGVTVWGSQY
;
A
#
# COMPACT_ATOMS: atom_id res chain seq x y z
N MET A 1 -43.99 10.92 -54.99
CA MET A 1 -44.46 10.63 -53.60
C MET A 1 -44.45 9.13 -53.22
N ARG A 2 -43.92 8.21 -54.03
CA ARG A 2 -43.88 6.75 -53.74
C ARG A 2 -42.53 6.19 -53.29
N VAL A 3 -41.43 6.95 -53.38
CA VAL A 3 -40.07 6.44 -53.07
C VAL A 3 -39.66 6.71 -51.61
N LYS A 4 -40.15 7.79 -50.97
CA LYS A 4 -39.81 8.11 -49.56
C LYS A 4 -40.48 7.21 -48.51
N LYS A 5 -41.61 6.55 -48.83
CA LYS A 5 -42.26 5.60 -47.91
C LYS A 5 -41.56 4.24 -47.88
N LEU A 6 -40.83 3.85 -48.92
CA LEU A 6 -40.17 2.54 -48.99
C LEU A 6 -38.85 2.53 -48.19
N SER A 7 -38.05 3.61 -48.24
CA SER A 7 -36.81 3.71 -47.43
C SER A 7 -37.07 3.83 -45.93
N LEU A 8 -38.14 4.51 -45.50
CA LEU A 8 -38.48 4.60 -44.08
C LEU A 8 -38.97 3.26 -43.52
N VAL A 9 -39.72 2.49 -44.32
CA VAL A 9 -40.18 1.15 -43.95
C VAL A 9 -39.01 0.16 -43.93
N ILE A 10 -38.06 0.23 -44.87
CA ILE A 10 -36.85 -0.63 -44.87
C ILE A 10 -35.93 -0.30 -43.69
N PHE A 11 -35.76 0.99 -43.33
CA PHE A 11 -34.95 1.42 -42.18
C PHE A 11 -35.59 1.03 -40.83
N LEU A 12 -36.92 1.17 -40.70
CA LEU A 12 -37.66 0.69 -39.53
C LEU A 12 -37.64 -0.85 -39.45
N LEU A 13 -37.76 -1.58 -40.56
CA LEU A 13 -37.66 -3.04 -40.58
C LEU A 13 -36.23 -3.53 -40.26
N THR A 14 -35.18 -2.80 -40.66
CA THR A 14 -33.80 -3.19 -40.30
C THR A 14 -33.49 -2.91 -38.83
N ILE A 15 -33.98 -1.81 -38.25
CA ILE A 15 -33.86 -1.57 -36.80
C ILE A 15 -34.65 -2.61 -36.01
N PHE A 16 -35.87 -2.96 -36.45
CA PHE A 16 -36.68 -3.99 -35.78
C PHE A 16 -36.09 -5.39 -35.93
N LEU A 17 -35.46 -5.71 -37.07
CA LEU A 17 -34.80 -7.01 -37.31
C LEU A 17 -33.48 -7.11 -36.54
N VAL A 18 -32.73 -6.01 -36.38
CA VAL A 18 -31.51 -5.97 -35.55
C VAL A 18 -31.86 -6.08 -34.06
N LEU A 19 -32.90 -5.37 -33.58
CA LEU A 19 -33.39 -5.57 -32.21
C LEU A 19 -33.96 -6.99 -31.99
N SER A 20 -34.66 -7.58 -32.96
CA SER A 20 -35.21 -8.92 -32.79
C SER A 20 -34.14 -10.02 -32.84
N LEU A 21 -33.07 -9.82 -33.62
CA LEU A 21 -31.92 -10.74 -33.65
C LEU A 21 -31.04 -10.61 -32.40
N ALA A 22 -30.92 -9.41 -31.83
CA ALA A 22 -30.18 -9.15 -30.59
C ALA A 22 -30.89 -9.75 -29.35
N VAL A 23 -32.21 -9.52 -29.22
CA VAL A 23 -33.02 -10.16 -28.16
C VAL A 23 -32.96 -11.69 -28.25
N GLN A 24 -32.92 -12.24 -29.47
CA GLN A 24 -32.81 -13.69 -29.69
C GLN A 24 -31.40 -14.25 -29.40
N ALA A 25 -30.36 -13.41 -29.33
CA ALA A 25 -29.01 -13.80 -28.91
C ALA A 25 -28.88 -13.82 -27.37
N ALA A 26 -29.46 -12.84 -26.68
CA ALA A 26 -29.44 -12.76 -25.21
C ALA A 26 -30.27 -13.85 -24.49
N ASP A 27 -31.16 -14.56 -25.19
CA ASP A 27 -31.89 -15.73 -24.66
C ASP A 27 -31.16 -17.06 -24.94
N ALA A 28 -30.12 -17.07 -25.79
CA ALA A 28 -29.38 -18.29 -26.08
C ALA A 28 -28.60 -18.75 -24.84
N GLY A 29 -28.80 -20.00 -24.40
CA GLY A 29 -28.17 -20.55 -23.21
C GLY A 29 -28.80 -20.09 -21.88
N LEU A 30 -29.92 -19.36 -21.91
CA LEU A 30 -30.67 -19.02 -20.70
C LEU A 30 -31.31 -20.30 -20.13
N ILE A 31 -30.95 -20.67 -18.90
CA ILE A 31 -31.44 -21.89 -18.24
C ILE A 31 -32.39 -21.61 -17.08
N ALA A 32 -32.32 -20.41 -16.47
CA ALA A 32 -33.26 -19.99 -15.44
C ALA A 32 -33.49 -18.47 -15.49
N HIS A 33 -34.74 -18.05 -15.30
CA HIS A 33 -35.13 -16.63 -15.27
C HIS A 33 -36.20 -16.35 -14.21
N TYR A 34 -35.80 -15.65 -13.15
CA TYR A 34 -36.68 -15.21 -12.08
C TYR A 34 -36.98 -13.73 -12.21
N GLN A 35 -38.19 -13.44 -12.67
CA GLN A 35 -38.66 -12.07 -12.94
C GLN A 35 -39.20 -11.37 -11.69
N PHE A 36 -39.59 -12.12 -10.66
CA PHE A 36 -40.19 -11.61 -9.42
C PHE A 36 -41.49 -10.80 -9.62
N GLU A 37 -42.30 -11.19 -10.60
CA GLU A 37 -43.58 -10.56 -10.94
C GLU A 37 -44.74 -10.95 -10.01
N GLY A 38 -44.51 -10.87 -8.70
CA GLY A 38 -45.46 -11.27 -7.67
C GLY A 38 -45.36 -12.75 -7.27
N ASP A 39 -44.40 -13.47 -7.83
CA ASP A 39 -44.09 -14.86 -7.49
C ASP A 39 -42.58 -15.15 -7.53
N LEU A 40 -42.21 -16.38 -7.20
CA LEU A 40 -40.84 -16.86 -7.08
C LEU A 40 -40.51 -17.94 -8.12
N THR A 41 -41.26 -17.97 -9.22
CA THR A 41 -41.21 -19.04 -10.21
C THR A 41 -40.09 -18.80 -11.23
N ASP A 42 -39.52 -19.91 -11.73
CA ASP A 42 -38.64 -19.89 -12.89
C ASP A 42 -39.49 -19.78 -14.17
N ALA A 43 -39.32 -18.70 -14.93
CA ALA A 43 -40.06 -18.47 -16.17
C ALA A 43 -39.72 -19.52 -17.24
N GLU A 44 -38.52 -20.12 -17.20
CA GLU A 44 -38.12 -21.20 -18.10
C GLU A 44 -38.65 -22.57 -17.66
N SER A 45 -39.22 -22.67 -16.45
CA SER A 45 -39.77 -23.89 -15.86
C SER A 45 -38.78 -25.07 -15.82
N ASN A 46 -37.48 -24.79 -15.78
CA ASN A 46 -36.41 -25.79 -15.68
C ASN A 46 -36.10 -26.14 -14.22
N PHE A 47 -36.28 -25.19 -13.31
CA PHE A 47 -35.97 -25.33 -11.89
C PHE A 47 -37.19 -25.10 -10.99
N SER A 48 -37.09 -25.52 -9.73
CA SER A 48 -38.15 -25.29 -8.74
C SER A 48 -38.19 -23.84 -8.28
N ASP A 49 -39.39 -23.36 -7.92
CA ASP A 49 -39.59 -22.06 -7.30
C ASP A 49 -38.69 -21.84 -6.08
N PHE A 50 -38.26 -20.60 -5.84
CA PHE A 50 -37.55 -20.26 -4.61
C PHE A 50 -38.42 -20.55 -3.39
N LYS A 51 -37.77 -21.04 -2.34
CA LYS A 51 -38.33 -21.17 -0.99
C LYS A 51 -37.86 -20.01 -0.13
N VAL A 52 -38.79 -19.42 0.61
CA VAL A 52 -38.47 -18.40 1.61
C VAL A 52 -37.73 -19.04 2.78
N THR A 53 -36.68 -18.36 3.22
CA THR A 53 -35.84 -18.71 4.36
C THR A 53 -35.83 -17.55 5.37
N GLY A 54 -35.46 -17.86 6.60
CA GLY A 54 -35.14 -16.86 7.62
C GLY A 54 -33.80 -16.20 7.34
N ASP A 55 -33.03 -15.97 8.38
CA ASP A 55 -31.76 -15.23 8.30
C ASP A 55 -30.60 -16.04 7.70
N ARG A 56 -30.77 -17.33 7.45
CA ARG A 56 -29.75 -18.21 6.83
C ARG A 56 -30.40 -19.15 5.83
N ILE A 57 -29.62 -19.65 4.89
CA ILE A 57 -30.06 -20.51 3.78
C ILE A 57 -30.89 -21.75 4.19
N PHE A 58 -30.65 -22.33 5.37
CA PHE A 58 -31.42 -23.48 5.88
C PHE A 58 -32.35 -23.14 7.05
N ASN A 59 -32.39 -21.88 7.48
CA ASN A 59 -33.29 -21.45 8.53
C ASN A 59 -34.70 -21.31 7.95
N SER A 60 -35.66 -21.99 8.55
CA SER A 60 -37.07 -21.82 8.22
C SER A 60 -37.62 -20.52 8.80
N GLY A 61 -38.64 -19.95 8.17
CA GLY A 61 -39.24 -18.67 8.57
C GLY A 61 -38.99 -17.60 7.52
N GLY A 62 -39.19 -16.34 7.89
CA GLY A 62 -38.97 -15.20 6.99
C GLY A 62 -40.18 -14.83 6.13
N LYS A 63 -40.00 -13.78 5.33
CA LYS A 63 -40.98 -13.27 4.37
C LYS A 63 -40.24 -12.64 3.19
N ILE A 64 -40.81 -12.76 2.00
CA ILE A 64 -40.42 -11.97 0.83
C ILE A 64 -41.67 -11.28 0.31
N ASN A 65 -41.56 -9.98 0.09
CA ASN A 65 -42.63 -9.18 -0.53
C ASN A 65 -42.24 -8.82 -1.95
N PHE A 66 -43.19 -8.28 -2.70
CA PHE A 66 -42.97 -7.76 -4.04
C PHE A 66 -43.22 -6.25 -4.07
N GLY A 67 -42.25 -5.51 -4.58
CA GLY A 67 -42.23 -4.05 -4.64
C GLY A 67 -42.00 -3.56 -6.06
N GLN A 68 -41.94 -2.25 -6.26
CA GLN A 68 -41.62 -1.67 -7.56
C GLN A 68 -40.17 -2.02 -7.95
N GLY A 69 -40.01 -2.81 -9.02
CA GLY A 69 -38.72 -3.23 -9.56
C GLY A 69 -38.13 -2.28 -10.60
N LYS A 70 -36.95 -2.63 -11.09
CA LYS A 70 -36.36 -2.01 -12.29
C LYS A 70 -37.18 -2.39 -13.53
N LYS A 71 -37.63 -3.65 -13.60
CA LYS A 71 -38.51 -4.20 -14.63
C LYS A 71 -39.74 -4.78 -13.95
N GLY A 72 -40.80 -3.97 -13.86
CA GLY A 72 -42.06 -4.41 -13.25
C GLY A 72 -41.96 -4.52 -11.73
N GLN A 73 -42.00 -5.73 -11.17
CA GLN A 73 -41.88 -5.97 -9.72
C GLN A 73 -40.57 -6.66 -9.35
N ALA A 74 -40.06 -6.36 -8.15
CA ALA A 74 -38.85 -6.98 -7.61
C ALA A 74 -39.13 -7.70 -6.29
N ALA A 75 -38.31 -8.68 -5.95
CA ALA A 75 -38.31 -9.30 -4.63
C ALA A 75 -37.69 -8.33 -3.61
N VAL A 76 -38.41 -8.09 -2.51
CA VAL A 76 -38.02 -7.19 -1.43
C VAL A 76 -37.53 -8.00 -0.23
N PHE A 77 -36.27 -7.79 0.13
CA PHE A 77 -35.55 -8.41 1.24
C PHE A 77 -35.51 -7.45 2.43
N ASP A 78 -35.83 -7.97 3.63
CA ASP A 78 -36.07 -7.16 4.83
C ASP A 78 -34.89 -7.13 5.82
N GLY A 79 -33.69 -7.53 5.40
CA GLY A 79 -32.52 -7.66 6.27
C GLY A 79 -32.63 -8.81 7.28
N SER A 80 -33.67 -9.65 7.19
CA SER A 80 -33.92 -10.78 8.11
C SER A 80 -34.33 -12.07 7.41
N SER A 81 -34.57 -12.03 6.10
CA SER A 81 -35.10 -13.13 5.30
C SER A 81 -34.31 -13.27 4.00
N GLY A 82 -34.29 -14.48 3.43
CA GLY A 82 -33.69 -14.75 2.13
C GLY A 82 -34.48 -15.75 1.31
N LEU A 83 -33.92 -16.14 0.17
CA LEU A 83 -34.49 -17.15 -0.72
C LEU A 83 -33.50 -18.29 -0.96
N PHE A 84 -34.00 -19.52 -1.03
CA PHE A 84 -33.25 -20.72 -1.40
C PHE A 84 -33.85 -21.34 -2.66
N LEU A 85 -33.06 -21.59 -3.70
CA LEU A 85 -33.59 -21.87 -5.04
C LEU A 85 -33.76 -23.36 -5.33
N ALA A 86 -32.65 -24.09 -5.34
CA ALA A 86 -32.57 -25.51 -5.66
C ALA A 86 -31.11 -25.95 -5.52
N GLU A 87 -30.88 -27.24 -5.73
CA GLU A 87 -29.55 -27.84 -5.92
C GLU A 87 -29.15 -27.75 -7.39
N ASN A 88 -27.87 -27.53 -7.69
CA ASN A 88 -27.29 -27.59 -9.04
C ASN A 88 -27.94 -26.69 -10.08
N LEU A 89 -28.22 -25.43 -9.70
CA LEU A 89 -28.59 -24.40 -10.66
C LEU A 89 -27.52 -24.19 -11.73
N ILE A 90 -26.26 -24.40 -11.34
CA ILE A 90 -25.07 -24.42 -12.18
C ILE A 90 -24.32 -25.71 -11.83
N ASP A 91 -23.92 -26.48 -12.85
CA ASP A 91 -23.27 -27.79 -12.72
C ASP A 91 -22.06 -27.97 -13.64
N ASP A 92 -21.59 -26.89 -14.28
CA ASP A 92 -20.43 -26.82 -15.17
C ASP A 92 -19.53 -25.62 -14.81
N TYR A 93 -18.32 -25.58 -15.37
CA TYR A 93 -17.30 -24.56 -15.16
C TYR A 93 -17.38 -23.40 -16.17
N SER A 94 -18.45 -23.37 -16.99
CA SER A 94 -18.75 -22.29 -17.93
C SER A 94 -20.20 -21.83 -17.74
N TYR A 95 -20.41 -20.60 -17.27
CA TYR A 95 -21.74 -20.08 -16.92
C TYR A 95 -21.76 -18.55 -16.86
N SER A 96 -22.96 -17.96 -16.83
CA SER A 96 -23.14 -16.55 -16.47
C SER A 96 -24.30 -16.31 -15.53
N ILE A 97 -24.17 -15.29 -14.70
CA ILE A 97 -25.19 -14.83 -13.75
C ILE A 97 -25.40 -13.34 -13.99
N ALA A 98 -26.65 -12.88 -14.08
CA ALA A 98 -26.98 -11.47 -14.26
C ALA A 98 -28.26 -11.10 -13.50
N PHE A 99 -28.28 -9.97 -12.80
CA PHE A 99 -29.47 -9.48 -12.09
C PHE A 99 -29.41 -7.98 -11.82
N TRP A 100 -30.57 -7.39 -11.55
CA TRP A 100 -30.70 -6.03 -11.04
C TRP A 100 -30.76 -6.04 -9.52
N LEU A 101 -30.11 -5.05 -8.92
CA LEU A 101 -29.95 -4.92 -7.48
C LEU A 101 -30.18 -3.47 -7.05
N ARG A 102 -30.90 -3.28 -5.95
CA ARG A 102 -30.94 -2.00 -5.22
C ARG A 102 -30.75 -2.29 -3.73
N ALA A 103 -29.68 -1.79 -3.14
CA ALA A 103 -29.40 -1.99 -1.72
C ALA A 103 -29.96 -0.82 -0.90
N ASP A 104 -30.73 -1.10 0.15
CA ASP A 104 -31.17 -0.07 1.10
C ASP A 104 -30.09 0.19 2.16
N THR A 105 -29.41 -0.89 2.59
CA THR A 105 -28.27 -0.84 3.53
C THR A 105 -27.13 -1.70 2.99
N ILE A 106 -25.89 -1.19 2.98
CA ILE A 106 -24.71 -1.98 2.61
C ILE A 106 -23.86 -2.32 3.84
N ASN A 107 -23.84 -3.61 4.19
CA ASN A 107 -22.95 -4.19 5.19
C ASN A 107 -21.84 -5.00 4.52
N GLN A 108 -20.68 -5.05 5.17
CA GLN A 108 -19.55 -5.87 4.69
C GLN A 108 -19.92 -7.36 4.71
N PHE A 109 -19.54 -8.09 3.66
CA PHE A 109 -19.76 -9.53 3.45
C PHE A 109 -21.21 -9.97 3.20
N THR A 110 -22.20 -9.08 3.29
CA THR A 110 -23.59 -9.42 2.99
C THR A 110 -23.72 -9.84 1.53
N THR A 111 -24.22 -11.06 1.31
CA THR A 111 -24.42 -11.61 -0.04
C THR A 111 -25.73 -11.14 -0.66
N THR A 112 -25.74 -10.95 -1.98
CA THR A 112 -26.98 -10.78 -2.77
C THR A 112 -27.30 -12.05 -3.55
N PHE A 113 -26.27 -12.71 -4.10
CA PHE A 113 -26.35 -14.03 -4.71
C PHE A 113 -25.25 -14.90 -4.10
N PHE A 114 -25.62 -16.06 -3.55
CA PHE A 114 -24.71 -17.00 -2.93
C PHE A 114 -24.87 -18.38 -3.56
N ALA A 115 -23.75 -19.05 -3.81
CA ALA A 115 -23.72 -20.43 -4.25
C ALA A 115 -22.58 -21.16 -3.54
N GLY A 116 -22.83 -22.29 -2.90
CA GLY A 116 -21.77 -23.00 -2.18
C GLY A 116 -22.13 -24.44 -1.83
N LEU A 117 -21.12 -25.20 -1.43
CA LEU A 117 -21.30 -26.57 -0.95
C LEU A 117 -21.89 -26.59 0.47
N SER A 118 -22.66 -27.64 0.81
CA SER A 118 -23.48 -27.72 2.03
C SER A 118 -22.69 -27.48 3.33
N ASP A 119 -23.31 -26.74 4.25
CA ASP A 119 -22.68 -26.21 5.47
C ASP A 119 -22.23 -27.26 6.52
N GLN A 120 -21.30 -26.81 7.37
CA GLN A 120 -20.97 -27.22 8.76
C GLN A 120 -20.74 -28.70 9.12
N GLU A 121 -21.26 -29.71 8.42
CA GLU A 121 -20.96 -31.13 8.69
C GLU A 121 -19.74 -31.66 7.92
N SER A 122 -19.33 -30.99 6.83
CA SER A 122 -18.32 -31.47 5.87
C SER A 122 -16.96 -30.77 5.96
N GLY A 123 -16.87 -29.59 6.59
CA GLY A 123 -15.65 -28.79 6.65
C GLY A 123 -15.22 -28.20 5.29
N ILE A 124 -16.12 -28.13 4.31
CA ILE A 124 -15.83 -27.65 2.95
C ILE A 124 -16.31 -26.19 2.81
N GLU A 125 -15.38 -25.28 2.50
CA GLU A 125 -15.62 -23.83 2.36
C GLU A 125 -15.56 -23.35 0.89
N SER A 126 -15.97 -24.19 -0.07
CA SER A 126 -16.00 -23.79 -1.49
C SER A 126 -17.34 -23.12 -1.83
N TRP A 127 -17.29 -21.85 -2.21
CA TRP A 127 -18.46 -21.04 -2.52
C TRP A 127 -18.12 -19.86 -3.44
N ILE A 128 -19.16 -19.24 -3.98
CA ILE A 128 -19.14 -18.00 -4.74
C ILE A 128 -20.22 -17.06 -4.21
N SER A 129 -19.93 -15.77 -4.17
CA SER A 129 -20.83 -14.75 -3.65
C SER A 129 -20.70 -13.44 -4.41
N PHE A 130 -21.82 -12.88 -4.86
CA PHE A 130 -21.90 -11.47 -5.21
C PHE A 130 -22.14 -10.67 -3.93
N VAL A 131 -21.23 -9.75 -3.62
CA VAL A 131 -21.31 -8.90 -2.43
C VAL A 131 -21.30 -7.43 -2.82
N PRO A 132 -22.23 -6.60 -2.31
CA PRO A 132 -22.18 -5.14 -2.44
C PRO A 132 -20.91 -4.54 -1.84
N GLN A 133 -20.37 -5.16 -0.77
CA GLN A 133 -19.14 -4.73 -0.11
C GLN A 133 -18.36 -5.95 0.43
N GLY A 134 -17.27 -6.30 -0.25
CA GLY A 134 -16.34 -7.35 0.17
C GLY A 134 -15.24 -6.87 1.13
N PRO A 135 -14.17 -7.66 1.33
CA PRO A 135 -13.05 -7.32 2.21
C PRO A 135 -12.38 -5.97 1.90
N SER A 136 -12.22 -5.65 0.61
CA SER A 136 -11.63 -4.40 0.11
C SER A 136 -12.53 -3.16 0.23
N GLY A 137 -13.74 -3.32 0.77
CA GLY A 137 -14.74 -2.24 0.83
C GLY A 137 -15.46 -1.97 -0.50
N ARG A 138 -15.25 -2.82 -1.52
CA ARG A 138 -15.80 -2.65 -2.88
C ARG A 138 -16.74 -3.79 -3.25
N THR A 139 -17.56 -3.57 -4.28
CA THR A 139 -18.44 -4.59 -4.86
C THR A 139 -17.63 -5.59 -5.66
N MET A 140 -17.92 -6.88 -5.50
CA MET A 140 -17.12 -7.94 -6.13
C MET A 140 -17.91 -9.24 -6.30
N LEU A 141 -17.39 -10.10 -7.19
CA LEU A 141 -17.63 -11.53 -7.15
C LEU A 141 -16.51 -12.17 -6.31
N TRP A 142 -16.89 -12.91 -5.28
CA TRP A 142 -15.98 -13.41 -4.26
C TRP A 142 -16.06 -14.93 -4.14
N SER A 143 -14.94 -15.61 -3.89
CA SER A 143 -14.91 -17.07 -3.69
C SER A 143 -14.10 -17.49 -2.46
N GLY A 144 -14.54 -18.55 -1.78
CA GLY A 144 -13.90 -19.14 -0.60
C GLY A 144 -13.11 -20.44 -0.86
N ASN A 145 -12.27 -20.82 0.11
CA ASN A 145 -11.29 -21.93 0.10
C ASN A 145 -10.12 -21.73 -0.89
N ASN A 146 -10.42 -21.51 -2.17
CA ASN A 146 -9.48 -20.94 -3.12
C ASN A 146 -9.80 -19.46 -3.27
N TRP A 147 -9.30 -18.66 -2.31
CA TRP A 147 -9.60 -17.24 -2.22
C TRP A 147 -9.42 -16.54 -3.57
N TYR A 148 -10.50 -15.93 -4.05
CA TYR A 148 -10.49 -15.17 -5.30
C TYR A 148 -11.34 -13.91 -5.16
N ASP A 149 -10.72 -12.77 -5.43
CA ASP A 149 -11.32 -11.45 -5.30
C ASP A 149 -11.48 -10.81 -6.68
N ALA A 150 -12.60 -11.08 -7.36
CA ALA A 150 -12.96 -10.38 -8.60
C ALA A 150 -13.56 -8.99 -8.26
N ASP A 151 -12.69 -8.10 -7.80
CA ASP A 151 -13.00 -6.74 -7.33
C ASP A 151 -13.38 -5.81 -8.49
N GLY A 152 -14.61 -5.29 -8.46
CA GLY A 152 -15.13 -4.40 -9.50
C GLY A 152 -14.62 -2.96 -9.45
N ASN A 153 -13.64 -2.65 -8.60
CA ASN A 153 -13.04 -1.33 -8.41
C ASN A 153 -14.06 -0.20 -8.16
N PHE A 154 -15.21 -0.57 -7.60
CA PHE A 154 -16.35 0.32 -7.38
C PHE A 154 -17.19 -0.25 -6.24
N LYS A 155 -17.69 0.62 -5.35
CA LYS A 155 -18.72 0.25 -4.38
C LYS A 155 -20.06 0.76 -4.89
N ILE A 156 -21.03 -0.13 -5.05
CA ILE A 156 -22.37 0.27 -5.49
C ILE A 156 -23.00 1.25 -4.49
N PRO A 157 -23.75 2.26 -4.96
CA PRO A 157 -24.45 3.18 -4.09
C PRO A 157 -25.70 2.54 -3.47
N GLU A 158 -26.05 2.99 -2.26
CA GLU A 158 -27.35 2.72 -1.64
C GLU A 158 -28.47 3.44 -2.42
N ASP A 159 -29.70 2.92 -2.31
CA ASP A 159 -30.93 3.48 -2.89
C ASP A 159 -30.93 3.65 -4.41
N GLN A 160 -30.03 2.98 -5.14
CA GLN A 160 -29.94 3.07 -6.60
C GLN A 160 -29.90 1.70 -7.26
N TRP A 161 -30.60 1.58 -8.40
CA TRP A 161 -30.58 0.37 -9.21
C TRP A 161 -29.26 0.23 -9.95
N VAL A 162 -28.56 -0.87 -9.71
CA VAL A 162 -27.38 -1.33 -10.45
C VAL A 162 -27.67 -2.69 -11.09
N HIS A 163 -26.99 -2.99 -12.19
CA HIS A 163 -27.00 -4.30 -12.81
C HIS A 163 -25.65 -4.98 -12.55
N LEU A 164 -25.66 -6.16 -11.94
CA LEU A 164 -24.47 -6.97 -11.71
C LEU A 164 -24.50 -8.18 -12.63
N ALA A 165 -23.36 -8.52 -13.22
CA ALA A 165 -23.22 -9.76 -13.95
C ALA A 165 -21.81 -10.34 -13.83
N ALA A 166 -21.69 -11.66 -13.97
CA ALA A 166 -20.42 -12.32 -14.18
C ALA A 166 -20.54 -13.38 -15.29
N ALA A 167 -19.49 -13.52 -16.08
CA ALA A 167 -19.33 -14.59 -17.06
C ALA A 167 -18.04 -15.35 -16.71
N VAL A 168 -18.17 -16.66 -16.55
CA VAL A 168 -17.06 -17.59 -16.25
C VAL A 168 -16.93 -18.57 -17.41
N ASP A 169 -15.71 -18.79 -17.88
CA ASP A 169 -15.38 -19.80 -18.89
C ASP A 169 -14.10 -20.52 -18.52
N GLN A 170 -14.21 -21.71 -17.93
CA GLN A 170 -13.07 -22.57 -17.60
C GLN A 170 -11.96 -21.85 -16.80
N GLY A 171 -12.35 -21.00 -15.86
CA GLY A 171 -11.45 -20.22 -15.01
C GLY A 171 -11.13 -18.81 -15.50
N GLU A 172 -11.43 -18.46 -16.75
CA GLU A 172 -11.51 -17.05 -17.14
C GLU A 172 -12.78 -16.45 -16.53
N VAL A 173 -12.65 -15.33 -15.83
CA VAL A 173 -13.78 -14.63 -15.21
C VAL A 173 -13.82 -13.18 -15.66
N HIS A 174 -15.03 -12.73 -15.98
CA HIS A 174 -15.35 -11.35 -16.31
C HIS A 174 -16.47 -10.88 -15.38
N PHE A 175 -16.26 -9.79 -14.65
CA PHE A 175 -17.26 -9.22 -13.75
C PHE A 175 -17.65 -7.82 -14.21
N TYR A 176 -18.97 -7.60 -14.26
CA TYR A 176 -19.59 -6.44 -14.87
C TYR A 176 -20.48 -5.70 -13.89
N ILE A 177 -20.43 -4.37 -13.97
CA ILE A 177 -21.35 -3.47 -13.28
C ILE A 177 -21.94 -2.53 -14.32
N ASN A 178 -23.28 -2.42 -14.35
CA ASN A 178 -24.02 -1.56 -15.27
C ASN A 178 -23.63 -1.74 -16.76
N GLY A 179 -23.37 -2.99 -17.17
CA GLY A 179 -23.04 -3.32 -18.56
C GLY A 179 -21.60 -3.03 -18.96
N THR A 180 -20.77 -2.53 -18.04
CA THR A 180 -19.33 -2.28 -18.29
C THR A 180 -18.52 -3.39 -17.63
N GLU A 181 -17.42 -3.82 -18.24
CA GLU A 181 -16.49 -4.76 -17.61
C GLU A 181 -15.63 -4.03 -16.58
N HIS A 182 -15.69 -4.48 -15.33
CA HIS A 182 -14.98 -3.88 -14.20
C HIS A 182 -13.80 -4.72 -13.72
N PHE A 183 -13.82 -6.02 -14.01
CA PHE A 183 -12.73 -6.94 -13.68
C PHE A 183 -12.64 -8.04 -14.73
N ARG A 184 -11.41 -8.44 -15.03
CA ARG A 184 -11.08 -9.63 -15.82
C ARG A 184 -9.92 -10.36 -15.15
N GLY A 185 -10.03 -11.68 -15.03
CA GLY A 185 -8.97 -12.50 -14.47
C GLY A 185 -8.99 -13.94 -15.00
N SER A 186 -7.95 -14.68 -14.67
CA SER A 186 -7.82 -16.12 -14.90
C SER A 186 -7.88 -16.88 -13.57
N ASP A 187 -7.90 -18.21 -13.63
CA ASP A 187 -7.81 -19.11 -12.48
C ASP A 187 -8.93 -18.93 -11.44
N PHE A 188 -10.11 -18.47 -11.88
CA PHE A 188 -11.29 -18.39 -11.05
C PHE A 188 -11.74 -19.79 -10.61
N PRO A 189 -12.04 -20.07 -9.33
CA PRO A 189 -12.26 -21.44 -8.86
C PRO A 189 -13.45 -22.15 -9.52
N ASP A 190 -13.28 -23.44 -9.82
CA ASP A 190 -14.40 -24.34 -10.14
C ASP A 190 -15.09 -24.81 -8.86
N VAL A 191 -16.30 -24.31 -8.64
CA VAL A 191 -17.12 -24.60 -7.44
C VAL A 191 -18.25 -25.59 -7.74
N PHE A 192 -18.57 -25.84 -9.02
CA PHE A 192 -19.85 -26.43 -9.40
C PHE A 192 -19.71 -27.76 -10.16
N SER A 193 -18.60 -28.01 -10.84
CA SER A 193 -18.43 -29.27 -11.59
C SER A 193 -18.48 -30.49 -10.68
N ASP A 194 -19.28 -31.48 -11.08
CA ASP A 194 -19.40 -32.80 -10.43
C ASP A 194 -19.77 -32.76 -8.92
N VAL A 195 -20.34 -31.65 -8.43
CA VAL A 195 -20.70 -31.46 -7.01
C VAL A 195 -22.13 -30.95 -6.85
N GLU A 196 -22.70 -31.17 -5.66
CA GLU A 196 -24.06 -30.72 -5.34
C GLU A 196 -24.06 -29.35 -4.66
N ALA A 197 -24.18 -28.27 -5.44
CA ALA A 197 -24.11 -26.90 -4.94
C ALA A 197 -25.50 -26.36 -4.52
N LYS A 198 -25.51 -25.50 -3.49
CA LYS A 198 -26.69 -24.86 -2.92
C LYS A 198 -26.72 -23.38 -3.29
N PHE A 199 -27.87 -22.89 -3.75
CA PHE A 199 -28.02 -21.52 -4.25
C PHE A 199 -29.02 -20.72 -3.41
N ALA A 200 -28.67 -19.47 -3.10
CA ALA A 200 -29.49 -18.57 -2.31
C ALA A 200 -29.39 -17.11 -2.76
N LEU A 201 -30.41 -16.33 -2.43
CA LEU A 201 -30.42 -14.87 -2.55
C LEU A 201 -30.60 -14.21 -1.19
N GLY A 202 -29.84 -13.14 -0.96
CA GLY A 202 -29.92 -12.32 0.24
C GLY A 202 -29.48 -12.98 1.55
N VAL A 203 -29.09 -14.25 1.54
CA VAL A 203 -28.58 -15.00 2.70
C VAL A 203 -27.45 -15.94 2.29
N ASN A 204 -26.51 -16.17 3.20
CA ASN A 204 -25.51 -17.23 3.11
C ASN A 204 -25.48 -18.05 4.42
N TYR A 205 -24.36 -18.71 4.72
CA TYR A 205 -24.19 -19.51 5.92
C TYR A 205 -23.86 -18.71 7.20
N TRP A 206 -23.33 -17.48 7.08
CA TRP A 206 -22.67 -16.80 8.20
C TRP A 206 -23.12 -15.36 8.44
N ASP A 207 -23.33 -14.59 7.39
CA ASP A 207 -23.40 -13.14 7.43
C ASP A 207 -24.82 -12.61 7.61
N ASN A 208 -24.93 -11.32 7.89
CA ASN A 208 -26.22 -10.65 8.01
C ASN A 208 -26.97 -10.66 6.67
N PRO A 209 -28.29 -10.92 6.67
CA PRO A 209 -29.08 -10.93 5.44
C PRO A 209 -29.11 -9.57 4.74
N PHE A 210 -29.34 -9.61 3.43
CA PHE A 210 -29.48 -8.45 2.57
C PHE A 210 -30.77 -7.68 2.86
N GLU A 211 -30.68 -6.35 2.79
CA GLU A 211 -31.80 -5.42 2.88
C GLU A 211 -31.85 -4.58 1.60
N GLY A 212 -32.95 -4.70 0.84
CA GLY A 212 -33.11 -4.06 -0.46
C GLY A 212 -33.90 -4.93 -1.43
N GLU A 213 -33.71 -4.71 -2.73
CA GLU A 213 -34.42 -5.43 -3.79
C GLU A 213 -33.50 -6.11 -4.79
N ILE A 214 -33.93 -7.30 -5.24
CA ILE A 214 -33.34 -8.02 -6.36
C ILE A 214 -34.43 -8.21 -7.41
N ASP A 215 -34.07 -7.96 -8.66
CA ASP A 215 -34.96 -8.01 -9.80
C ASP A 215 -34.30 -8.77 -10.95
N ASP A 216 -35.11 -9.49 -11.73
CA ASP A 216 -34.76 -9.97 -13.06
C ASP A 216 -33.48 -10.86 -13.11
N LEU A 217 -33.38 -11.84 -12.20
CA LEU A 217 -32.25 -12.77 -12.10
C LEU A 217 -32.24 -13.77 -13.25
N ARG A 218 -31.11 -13.86 -13.96
CA ARG A 218 -30.88 -14.79 -15.05
C ARG A 218 -29.63 -15.63 -14.83
N ILE A 219 -29.72 -16.89 -15.24
CA ILE A 219 -28.62 -17.86 -15.21
C ILE A 219 -28.46 -18.46 -16.60
N TYR A 220 -27.22 -18.51 -17.07
CA TYR A 220 -26.84 -19.03 -18.38
C TYR A 220 -25.86 -20.20 -18.25
N ASP A 221 -26.01 -21.21 -19.10
CA ASP A 221 -25.10 -22.37 -19.24
C ASP A 221 -23.86 -22.08 -20.11
N ARG A 222 -23.55 -20.80 -20.30
CA ARG A 222 -22.41 -20.32 -21.08
C ARG A 222 -21.93 -18.96 -20.59
N PRO A 223 -20.69 -18.56 -20.92
CA PRO A 223 -20.26 -17.17 -20.80
C PRO A 223 -21.06 -16.26 -21.76
N LEU A 224 -21.56 -15.14 -21.24
CA LEU A 224 -22.13 -14.04 -22.01
C LEU A 224 -21.02 -13.15 -22.58
N THR A 225 -21.25 -12.51 -23.73
CA THR A 225 -20.36 -11.47 -24.24
C THR A 225 -20.61 -10.12 -23.58
N ALA A 226 -19.64 -9.21 -23.67
CA ALA A 226 -19.79 -7.85 -23.15
C ALA A 226 -21.01 -7.11 -23.75
N GLU A 227 -21.31 -7.34 -25.04
CA GLU A 227 -22.49 -6.76 -25.70
C GLU A 227 -23.80 -7.32 -25.13
N GLU A 228 -23.87 -8.62 -24.86
CA GLU A 228 -25.06 -9.24 -24.26
C GLU A 228 -25.28 -8.71 -22.83
N VAL A 229 -24.21 -8.55 -22.05
CA VAL A 229 -24.30 -7.95 -20.71
C VAL A 229 -24.69 -6.47 -20.77
N GLU A 230 -24.20 -5.71 -21.75
CA GLU A 230 -24.60 -4.31 -21.97
C GLU A 230 -26.11 -4.22 -22.30
N GLU A 231 -26.65 -5.14 -23.08
CA GLU A 231 -28.09 -5.22 -23.39
C GLU A 231 -28.94 -5.54 -22.15
N LEU A 232 -28.51 -6.49 -21.31
CA LEU A 232 -29.21 -6.82 -20.06
C LEU A 232 -29.24 -5.64 -19.07
N ALA A 233 -28.15 -4.85 -19.05
CA ALA A 233 -28.00 -3.67 -18.23
C ALA A 233 -28.65 -2.39 -18.82
N ALA A 234 -29.37 -2.49 -19.95
CA ALA A 234 -29.95 -1.34 -20.62
C ALA A 234 -30.79 -0.47 -19.66
N GLY A 235 -30.47 0.82 -19.62
CA GLY A 235 -31.09 1.79 -18.70
C GLY A 235 -30.41 1.93 -17.34
N ALA A 236 -29.25 1.31 -17.14
CA ALA A 236 -28.30 1.68 -16.08
C ALA A 236 -27.42 2.87 -16.52
N GLU A 237 -27.00 3.70 -15.57
CA GLU A 237 -25.95 4.69 -15.82
C GLU A 237 -24.60 3.97 -15.88
N LYS A 238 -23.81 4.20 -16.94
CA LYS A 238 -22.47 3.62 -17.03
C LYS A 238 -21.61 4.14 -15.89
N ILE A 239 -20.90 3.23 -15.23
CA ILE A 239 -19.94 3.56 -14.19
C ILE A 239 -18.57 3.54 -14.85
N GLU A 240 -17.92 4.70 -14.95
CA GLU A 240 -16.54 4.76 -15.42
C GLU A 240 -15.62 4.20 -14.33
N VAL A 241 -14.96 3.08 -14.63
CA VAL A 241 -13.81 2.65 -13.85
C VAL A 241 -12.67 3.61 -14.17
N LYS A 242 -12.18 4.32 -13.14
CA LYS A 242 -10.91 5.03 -13.29
C LYS A 242 -9.85 4.00 -13.65
N ALA A 243 -9.25 4.16 -14.83
CA ALA A 243 -8.10 3.35 -15.23
C ALA A 243 -7.01 3.42 -14.15
N GLU A 244 -6.25 2.34 -13.98
CA GLU A 244 -5.10 2.34 -13.08
C GLU A 244 -4.23 3.57 -13.36
N THR A 245 -3.98 4.38 -12.33
CA THR A 245 -3.14 5.57 -12.49
C THR A 245 -1.74 5.11 -12.81
N LYS A 246 -1.23 5.51 -13.98
CA LYS A 246 0.17 5.34 -14.34
C LYS A 246 0.91 6.64 -14.05
N VAL A 247 1.71 6.65 -13.00
CA VAL A 247 2.51 7.83 -12.63
C VAL A 247 3.74 7.91 -13.52
N GLU A 248 3.96 9.08 -14.13
CA GLU A 248 5.17 9.32 -14.92
C GLU A 248 6.42 9.39 -14.02
N LEU A 249 7.50 8.75 -14.45
CA LEU A 249 8.79 8.81 -13.76
C LEU A 249 9.38 10.22 -13.81
N ASP A 250 10.24 10.53 -12.85
CA ASP A 250 10.95 11.81 -12.80
C ASP A 250 12.27 11.71 -13.59
N PRO A 251 12.45 12.49 -14.68
CA PRO A 251 13.67 12.46 -15.46
C PRO A 251 14.90 13.05 -14.74
N GLN A 252 14.70 13.81 -13.65
CA GLN A 252 15.79 14.38 -12.84
C GLN A 252 16.26 13.42 -11.75
N SER A 253 15.60 12.28 -11.60
CA SER A 253 15.91 11.27 -10.60
C SER A 253 16.68 10.08 -11.16
N VAL A 254 17.29 9.34 -10.24
CA VAL A 254 18.10 8.14 -10.46
C VAL A 254 17.48 6.93 -9.77
N SER A 255 18.01 5.74 -10.04
CA SER A 255 17.66 4.52 -9.31
C SER A 255 18.78 4.15 -8.35
N VAL A 256 18.50 4.30 -7.05
CA VAL A 256 19.36 3.84 -5.95
C VAL A 256 18.39 3.32 -4.88
N HIS A 257 18.35 2.00 -4.69
CA HIS A 257 17.56 1.37 -3.63
C HIS A 257 18.26 1.62 -2.29
N ASP A 258 17.51 1.86 -1.22
CA ASP A 258 18.05 2.16 0.13
C ASP A 258 19.03 3.34 0.18
N PRO A 259 18.65 4.54 -0.31
CA PRO A 259 19.59 5.65 -0.50
C PRO A 259 20.03 6.29 0.82
N MET A 260 21.33 6.21 1.10
CA MET A 260 21.93 6.73 2.32
C MET A 260 22.82 7.93 2.02
N ILE A 261 22.38 9.10 2.50
CA ILE A 261 22.93 10.42 2.16
C ILE A 261 24.24 10.74 2.89
N ILE A 262 25.18 11.34 2.17
CA ILE A 262 26.33 12.06 2.74
C ILE A 262 26.59 13.32 1.92
N LYS A 263 26.95 14.44 2.57
CA LYS A 263 27.38 15.67 1.91
C LYS A 263 28.88 15.85 2.05
N GLU A 264 29.56 16.01 0.92
CA GLU A 264 31.02 16.10 0.86
C GLU A 264 31.44 17.07 -0.25
N ASN A 265 32.39 17.96 0.05
CA ASN A 265 32.93 18.95 -0.90
C ASN A 265 31.84 19.73 -1.67
N GLY A 266 30.75 20.09 -0.98
CA GLY A 266 29.64 20.86 -1.56
C GLY A 266 28.67 20.04 -2.42
N ARG A 267 28.85 18.73 -2.53
CA ARG A 267 27.95 17.81 -3.25
C ARG A 267 27.27 16.83 -2.31
N PHE A 268 26.09 16.41 -2.71
CA PHE A 268 25.34 15.34 -2.06
C PHE A 268 25.61 14.03 -2.79
N TYR A 269 25.74 12.95 -2.03
CA TYR A 269 25.91 11.60 -2.52
C TYR A 269 24.90 10.70 -1.83
N VAL A 270 24.35 9.74 -2.56
CA VAL A 270 23.61 8.61 -1.99
C VAL A 270 24.29 7.31 -2.38
N PHE A 271 24.38 6.39 -1.42
CA PHE A 271 24.84 5.02 -1.62
C PHE A 271 23.73 4.07 -1.22
N GLY A 272 23.54 3.01 -1.97
CA GLY A 272 22.41 2.11 -1.79
C GLY A 272 22.74 0.65 -2.08
N SER A 273 21.72 -0.20 -2.03
CA SER A 273 21.82 -1.63 -2.34
C SER A 273 22.44 -1.89 -3.73
N HIS A 274 23.07 -3.06 -3.89
CA HIS A 274 23.72 -3.51 -5.13
C HIS A 274 24.87 -2.62 -5.65
N LEU A 275 25.51 -1.86 -4.74
CA LEU A 275 26.54 -0.86 -5.07
C LEU A 275 26.04 0.25 -6.00
N ALA A 276 24.74 0.52 -6.00
CA ALA A 276 24.18 1.69 -6.65
C ALA A 276 24.59 2.95 -5.89
N ALA A 277 25.02 3.98 -6.63
CA ALA A 277 25.37 5.27 -6.06
C ALA A 277 25.04 6.40 -7.03
N ALA A 278 24.76 7.59 -6.50
CA ALA A 278 24.49 8.78 -7.28
C ALA A 278 24.93 10.05 -6.55
N LYS A 279 25.02 11.15 -7.29
CA LYS A 279 25.35 12.48 -6.75
C LYS A 279 24.45 13.59 -7.26
N SER A 280 24.33 14.65 -6.48
CA SER A 280 23.60 15.86 -6.81
C SER A 280 24.31 17.09 -6.22
N GLU A 281 24.14 18.25 -6.87
CA GLU A 281 24.61 19.53 -6.33
C GLU A 281 23.52 20.28 -5.54
N ASP A 282 22.24 19.91 -5.75
CA ASP A 282 21.08 20.68 -5.30
C ASP A 282 19.95 19.84 -4.66
N LEU A 283 20.12 18.51 -4.59
CA LEU A 283 19.11 17.52 -4.16
C LEU A 283 17.92 17.35 -5.12
N ILE A 284 17.96 17.99 -6.30
CA ILE A 284 16.89 17.96 -7.30
C ILE A 284 17.36 17.14 -8.51
N GLU A 285 18.43 17.57 -9.18
CA GLU A 285 19.00 16.84 -10.31
C GLU A 285 20.06 15.84 -9.82
N TRP A 286 19.79 14.56 -10.06
CA TRP A 286 20.68 13.47 -9.69
C TRP A 286 21.40 12.90 -10.91
N LYS A 287 22.67 12.53 -10.71
CA LYS A 287 23.50 11.85 -11.70
C LYS A 287 23.94 10.51 -11.15
N GLN A 288 23.59 9.44 -11.86
CA GLN A 288 24.02 8.08 -11.52
C GLN A 288 25.56 8.01 -11.57
N ILE A 289 26.16 7.40 -10.55
CA ILE A 289 27.59 7.05 -10.52
C ILE A 289 27.76 5.58 -10.89
N SER A 290 26.95 4.72 -10.28
CA SER A 290 26.96 3.27 -10.48
C SER A 290 25.55 2.72 -10.31
N GLY A 291 25.19 1.68 -11.08
CA GLY A 291 23.87 1.03 -11.01
C GLY A 291 23.96 -0.48 -10.76
N ASP A 292 24.94 -1.15 -11.36
CA ASP A 292 25.00 -2.61 -11.42
C ASP A 292 26.09 -3.20 -10.51
N TRP A 293 25.81 -4.42 -10.01
CA TRP A 293 26.79 -5.26 -9.33
C TRP A 293 27.64 -6.00 -10.38
N ASP A 294 28.70 -5.34 -10.85
CA ASP A 294 29.60 -5.91 -11.85
C ASP A 294 31.05 -5.45 -11.67
N ALA A 295 31.96 -6.11 -12.39
CA ALA A 295 33.41 -5.89 -12.29
C ALA A 295 33.87 -4.45 -12.58
N SER A 296 33.10 -3.69 -13.35
CA SER A 296 33.38 -2.30 -13.72
C SER A 296 32.82 -1.27 -12.75
N ASN A 297 32.13 -1.69 -11.67
CA ASN A 297 31.56 -0.79 -10.69
C ASN A 297 32.66 0.11 -10.06
N PRO A 298 32.57 1.44 -10.16
CA PRO A 298 33.63 2.34 -9.69
C PRO A 298 33.72 2.41 -8.16
N ILE A 299 32.65 2.09 -7.45
CA ILE A 299 32.63 2.11 -5.98
C ILE A 299 33.48 0.95 -5.46
N ILE A 300 33.27 -0.27 -5.97
CA ILE A 300 34.08 -1.46 -5.64
C ILE A 300 34.26 -2.28 -6.93
N PRO A 301 35.41 -2.14 -7.62
CA PRO A 301 35.72 -2.94 -8.80
C PRO A 301 35.89 -4.41 -8.45
N ASN A 302 35.46 -5.31 -9.33
CA ASN A 302 35.44 -6.77 -9.10
C ASN A 302 34.84 -7.15 -7.73
N PRO A 303 33.59 -6.73 -7.44
CA PRO A 303 33.05 -6.79 -6.09
C PRO A 303 32.92 -8.23 -5.55
N GLU A 304 32.74 -9.24 -6.41
CA GLU A 304 32.74 -10.66 -6.00
C GLU A 304 34.09 -11.12 -5.43
N GLU A 305 35.20 -10.64 -5.99
CA GLU A 305 36.55 -10.96 -5.52
C GLU A 305 36.91 -10.11 -4.30
N GLU A 306 36.71 -8.79 -4.39
CA GLU A 306 37.04 -7.83 -3.33
C GLU A 306 36.24 -8.10 -2.04
N LEU A 307 34.97 -8.53 -2.16
CA LEU A 307 34.07 -8.74 -1.03
C LEU A 307 33.83 -10.23 -0.72
N GLN A 308 34.65 -11.14 -1.24
CA GLN A 308 34.44 -12.58 -1.10
C GLN A 308 34.20 -13.01 0.36
N GLU A 309 35.01 -12.49 1.30
CA GLU A 309 34.92 -12.88 2.72
C GLU A 309 33.53 -12.62 3.33
N THR A 310 32.89 -11.51 2.96
CA THR A 310 31.58 -11.14 3.50
C THR A 310 30.42 -11.81 2.77
N LEU A 311 30.59 -12.09 1.46
CA LEU A 311 29.54 -12.71 0.64
C LEU A 311 29.31 -14.18 0.97
N VAL A 312 30.34 -14.90 1.43
CA VAL A 312 30.24 -16.34 1.76
C VAL A 312 29.76 -16.63 3.19
N TRP A 313 29.45 -15.60 3.99
CA TRP A 313 28.92 -15.81 5.34
C TRP A 313 27.44 -16.22 5.35
N PRO A 314 26.54 -15.52 4.60
CA PRO A 314 25.23 -16.06 4.30
C PRO A 314 25.32 -17.45 3.66
N GLU A 315 24.34 -18.31 3.95
CA GLU A 315 24.20 -19.63 3.33
C GLU A 315 22.74 -19.77 2.84
N PRO A 316 22.47 -19.78 1.53
CA PRO A 316 23.42 -19.60 0.41
C PRO A 316 24.18 -18.26 0.43
N ASP A 317 25.34 -18.23 -0.25
CA ASP A 317 26.17 -17.03 -0.40
C ASP A 317 25.34 -15.84 -0.93
N ALA A 318 25.66 -14.63 -0.47
CA ALA A 318 25.02 -13.42 -0.96
C ALA A 318 25.41 -13.13 -2.42
N GLU A 319 24.41 -12.84 -3.25
CA GLU A 319 24.62 -12.45 -4.66
C GLU A 319 25.15 -11.01 -4.80
N SER A 320 24.87 -10.16 -3.82
CA SER A 320 25.32 -8.77 -3.78
C SER A 320 25.29 -8.20 -2.34
N THR A 321 25.65 -6.94 -2.16
CA THR A 321 25.50 -6.24 -0.88
C THR A 321 24.23 -5.42 -0.82
N TRP A 322 23.62 -5.33 0.36
CA TRP A 322 22.44 -4.49 0.65
C TRP A 322 22.84 -3.28 1.50
N ALA A 323 21.99 -2.25 1.55
CA ALA A 323 22.00 -1.04 2.40
C ALA A 323 23.39 -0.54 2.88
N LYS A 324 23.76 0.70 2.52
CA LYS A 324 25.10 1.27 2.77
C LYS A 324 25.03 2.40 3.78
N SER A 325 26.05 2.60 4.59
CA SER A 325 26.22 3.80 5.40
C SER A 325 27.59 4.43 5.14
N PRO A 326 27.67 5.45 4.26
CA PRO A 326 28.90 6.19 4.04
C PRO A 326 29.16 7.20 5.16
N ILE A 327 30.38 7.27 5.67
CA ILE A 327 30.80 8.25 6.67
C ILE A 327 32.30 8.57 6.58
N LYS A 328 32.70 9.78 6.99
CA LYS A 328 34.08 10.08 7.39
C LYS A 328 34.23 10.00 8.89
N ILE A 329 35.03 9.06 9.36
CA ILE A 329 35.38 8.95 10.78
C ILE A 329 36.55 9.89 11.06
N ARG A 330 36.44 10.73 12.08
CA ARG A 330 37.38 11.84 12.30
C ARG A 330 38.73 11.38 12.88
N ALA A 331 38.76 10.27 13.62
CA ALA A 331 39.99 9.74 14.21
C ALA A 331 40.63 8.61 13.39
N LYS A 332 39.86 7.57 13.01
CA LYS A 332 40.31 6.52 12.09
C LYS A 332 40.65 7.07 10.71
N ASP A 333 41.88 6.83 10.26
CA ASP A 333 42.34 7.14 8.90
C ASP A 333 41.89 8.53 8.41
N LYS A 334 41.96 9.55 9.27
CA LYS A 334 41.31 10.90 9.29
C LYS A 334 40.82 11.58 7.99
N ASN A 335 41.26 11.16 6.81
CA ASN A 335 40.82 11.65 5.50
C ASN A 335 40.11 10.59 4.63
N LYS A 336 39.89 9.37 5.14
CA LYS A 336 39.24 8.27 4.42
C LYS A 336 37.73 8.23 4.64
N TYR A 337 37.06 7.69 3.63
CA TYR A 337 35.66 7.35 3.64
C TYR A 337 35.49 5.90 4.07
N HIS A 338 34.50 5.68 4.91
CA HIS A 338 34.16 4.39 5.49
C HIS A 338 32.76 4.03 4.99
N LEU A 339 32.65 2.88 4.35
CA LEU A 339 31.40 2.36 3.81
C LEU A 339 31.03 1.13 4.61
N TYR A 340 30.06 1.28 5.51
CA TYR A 340 29.45 0.15 6.20
C TYR A 340 28.37 -0.43 5.30
N PHE A 341 28.26 -1.74 5.19
CA PHE A 341 27.27 -2.36 4.30
C PHE A 341 26.88 -3.75 4.78
N SER A 342 25.79 -4.26 4.23
CA SER A 342 25.23 -5.57 4.59
C SER A 342 25.52 -6.62 3.53
N SER A 343 25.74 -7.87 3.94
CA SER A 343 25.68 -9.04 3.08
C SER A 343 24.62 -10.01 3.61
N ALA A 344 23.66 -10.32 2.75
CA ALA A 344 22.52 -11.19 3.07
C ALA A 344 21.99 -11.84 1.79
N HIS A 345 21.23 -12.92 1.95
CA HIS A 345 20.56 -13.63 0.88
C HIS A 345 19.11 -13.90 1.29
N TRP A 346 18.16 -13.81 0.36
CA TRP A 346 16.72 -13.89 0.68
C TRP A 346 16.31 -15.25 1.29
N GLU A 347 17.04 -16.30 0.94
CA GLU A 347 16.85 -17.65 1.48
C GLU A 347 17.74 -17.96 2.70
N SER A 348 18.59 -17.03 3.14
CA SER A 348 19.51 -17.27 4.26
C SER A 348 19.01 -16.64 5.56
N GLU A 349 19.13 -17.40 6.64
CA GLU A 349 18.97 -16.87 7.99
C GLU A 349 20.20 -16.10 8.47
N ARG A 350 21.37 -16.30 7.83
CA ARG A 350 22.63 -15.64 8.16
C ARG A 350 22.81 -14.36 7.35
N SER A 351 23.31 -13.34 8.02
CA SER A 351 23.68 -12.06 7.42
C SER A 351 24.84 -11.46 8.20
N ASN A 352 25.49 -10.44 7.66
CA ASN A 352 26.50 -9.69 8.39
C ASN A 352 26.52 -8.22 7.98
N ILE A 353 27.15 -7.40 8.83
CA ILE A 353 27.54 -6.04 8.50
C ILE A 353 29.06 -5.98 8.45
N SER A 354 29.57 -5.40 7.38
CA SER A 354 30.98 -5.30 7.05
C SER A 354 31.39 -3.85 6.77
N LEU A 355 32.70 -3.62 6.70
CA LEU A 355 33.30 -2.32 6.44
C LEU A 355 34.27 -2.40 5.26
N ALA A 356 34.20 -1.40 4.37
CA ALA A 356 35.20 -1.10 3.37
C ALA A 356 35.65 0.37 3.49
N VAL A 357 36.87 0.68 3.04
CA VAL A 357 37.49 2.00 3.20
C VAL A 357 38.07 2.53 1.88
N SER A 358 38.01 3.85 1.66
CA SER A 358 38.59 4.50 0.48
C SER A 358 39.18 5.87 0.81
N ASP A 359 40.18 6.30 0.06
CA ASP A 359 40.65 7.68 0.07
C ASP A 359 39.70 8.63 -0.69
N ASN A 360 38.75 8.10 -1.47
CA ASN A 360 37.84 8.87 -2.33
C ASN A 360 36.38 8.43 -2.11
N ILE A 361 35.46 9.41 -2.02
CA ILE A 361 34.03 9.12 -1.81
C ILE A 361 33.47 8.26 -2.94
N GLU A 362 33.92 8.46 -4.18
CA GLU A 362 33.48 7.71 -5.37
C GLU A 362 34.28 6.41 -5.58
N GLY A 363 35.09 5.97 -4.61
CA GLY A 363 35.87 4.74 -4.67
C GLY A 363 37.22 4.84 -5.40
N PRO A 364 37.92 3.70 -5.59
CA PRO A 364 37.49 2.36 -5.16
C PRO A 364 37.60 2.18 -3.63
N TYR A 365 36.66 1.45 -3.03
CA TYR A 365 36.73 1.02 -1.64
C TYR A 365 37.36 -0.38 -1.56
N GLU A 366 38.22 -0.56 -0.56
CA GLU A 366 38.87 -1.84 -0.24
C GLU A 366 38.23 -2.43 1.02
N PHE A 367 37.96 -3.73 1.01
CA PHE A 367 37.40 -4.46 2.13
C PHE A 367 38.32 -4.39 3.36
N ASP A 368 37.78 -4.01 4.51
CA ASP A 368 38.50 -4.05 5.79
C ASP A 368 38.19 -5.36 6.52
N ARG A 369 36.91 -5.59 6.87
CA ARG A 369 36.47 -6.77 7.65
C ARG A 369 34.96 -6.88 7.84
N ILE A 370 34.52 -8.05 8.30
CA ILE A 370 33.22 -8.26 8.94
C ILE A 370 33.24 -7.74 10.40
N LEU A 371 32.22 -6.96 10.77
CA LEU A 371 32.10 -6.35 12.09
C LEU A 371 31.16 -7.10 13.02
N ILE A 372 30.05 -7.62 12.49
CA ILE A 372 29.00 -8.28 13.28
C ILE A 372 28.19 -9.26 12.42
N ARG A 373 27.70 -10.34 13.03
CA ARG A 373 27.05 -11.45 12.31
C ARG A 373 25.70 -11.84 12.92
N LYS A 374 24.78 -12.21 12.05
CA LYS A 374 23.54 -12.94 12.34
C LYS A 374 23.77 -14.43 12.11
N TYR A 375 23.13 -15.24 12.94
CA TYR A 375 23.24 -16.70 12.95
C TYR A 375 21.87 -17.33 12.67
N GLU A 376 21.87 -18.61 12.33
CA GLU A 376 20.64 -19.41 12.19
C GLU A 376 19.94 -19.62 13.53
N GLU A 377 18.63 -19.84 13.49
CA GLU A 377 17.83 -20.17 14.66
C GLU A 377 18.44 -21.35 15.44
N GLY A 378 18.66 -21.17 16.73
CA GLY A 378 19.21 -22.22 17.60
C GLY A 378 20.72 -22.47 17.46
N GLN A 379 21.40 -21.86 16.49
CA GLN A 379 22.87 -21.89 16.38
C GLN A 379 23.49 -21.06 17.51
N TYR A 380 24.69 -21.43 17.97
CA TYR A 380 25.41 -20.60 18.95
C TYR A 380 25.85 -19.28 18.31
N SER A 381 25.37 -18.15 18.85
CA SER A 381 25.84 -16.81 18.50
C SER A 381 26.92 -16.40 19.49
N ARG A 382 28.08 -16.01 18.98
CA ARG A 382 29.19 -15.54 19.80
C ARG A 382 28.88 -14.16 20.41
N GLU A 383 28.23 -13.30 19.64
CA GLU A 383 27.78 -11.96 20.04
C GLU A 383 26.86 -12.08 21.25
N ALA A 384 25.84 -12.95 21.18
CA ALA A 384 24.90 -13.14 22.28
C ALA A 384 25.46 -13.99 23.43
N GLY A 385 26.47 -14.84 23.18
CA GLY A 385 26.94 -15.83 24.17
C GLY A 385 25.90 -16.91 24.49
N GLU A 386 24.91 -17.07 23.61
CA GLU A 386 23.81 -18.02 23.74
C GLU A 386 23.32 -18.46 22.35
N LYS A 387 22.35 -19.38 22.30
CA LYS A 387 21.70 -19.74 21.05
C LYS A 387 20.95 -18.55 20.45
N PHE A 388 21.12 -18.34 19.15
CA PHE A 388 20.44 -17.30 18.40
C PHE A 388 18.93 -17.56 18.37
N ARG A 389 18.14 -16.49 18.48
CA ARG A 389 16.67 -16.51 18.45
C ARG A 389 16.17 -15.35 17.62
N HIS A 390 15.55 -15.59 16.47
CA HIS A 390 15.10 -14.56 15.53
C HIS A 390 14.15 -13.55 16.15
N GLN A 391 13.26 -13.98 17.06
CA GLN A 391 12.32 -13.07 17.72
C GLN A 391 12.99 -12.10 18.71
N LYS A 392 14.21 -12.42 19.18
CA LYS A 392 14.92 -11.66 20.22
C LYS A 392 16.15 -10.91 19.68
N HIS A 393 16.94 -11.56 18.83
CA HIS A 393 18.19 -11.03 18.32
C HIS A 393 17.97 -10.37 16.96
N PRO A 394 18.68 -9.26 16.66
CA PRO A 394 18.40 -8.47 15.47
C PRO A 394 18.72 -9.19 14.16
N GLY A 395 18.05 -8.75 13.09
CA GLY A 395 18.61 -8.86 11.76
C GLY A 395 19.92 -8.07 11.71
N VAL A 396 20.99 -8.63 11.16
CA VAL A 396 22.28 -7.92 11.10
C VAL A 396 22.46 -7.42 9.67
N ILE A 397 21.68 -6.39 9.33
CA ILE A 397 21.69 -5.62 8.08
C ILE A 397 21.28 -4.16 8.37
N ASP A 398 21.25 -3.32 7.34
CA ASP A 398 20.81 -1.91 7.35
C ASP A 398 21.60 -1.00 8.31
N PRO A 399 22.94 -0.91 8.19
CA PRO A 399 23.72 -0.03 9.04
C PRO A 399 23.42 1.44 8.75
N HIS A 400 23.41 2.25 9.81
CA HIS A 400 23.47 3.71 9.81
C HIS A 400 24.49 4.17 10.86
N VAL A 401 25.62 4.69 10.39
CA VAL A 401 26.73 5.14 11.24
C VAL A 401 26.74 6.66 11.30
N PHE A 402 26.76 7.21 12.51
CA PHE A 402 26.63 8.65 12.72
C PHE A 402 27.29 9.12 14.03
N TYR A 403 27.56 10.42 14.08
CA TYR A 403 27.97 11.10 15.31
C TYR A 403 26.76 11.66 16.04
N ASP A 404 26.71 11.50 17.36
CA ASP A 404 25.74 12.17 18.20
C ASP A 404 26.14 13.64 18.52
N LYS A 405 25.28 14.38 19.22
CA LYS A 405 25.54 15.78 19.60
C LYS A 405 26.69 15.98 20.59
N ASN A 406 27.21 14.90 21.17
CA ASN A 406 28.34 14.87 22.09
C ASN A 406 29.59 14.26 21.44
N ASP A 407 29.60 14.15 20.11
CA ASP A 407 30.71 13.62 19.30
C ASP A 407 31.05 12.14 19.56
N ARG A 408 30.11 11.34 20.09
CA ARG A 408 30.26 9.88 20.15
C ARG A 408 29.81 9.24 18.83
N LEU A 409 30.51 8.19 18.40
CA LEU A 409 30.24 7.49 17.16
C LEU A 409 29.35 6.27 17.42
N TRP A 410 28.27 6.13 16.65
CA TRP A 410 27.27 5.09 16.83
C TRP A 410 26.95 4.38 15.52
N MET A 411 26.56 3.11 15.60
CA MET A 411 25.96 2.33 14.52
C MET A 411 24.57 1.86 14.95
N LEU A 412 23.54 2.41 14.31
CA LEU A 412 22.20 1.84 14.30
C LEU A 412 22.13 0.77 13.21
N TYR A 413 21.45 -0.34 13.45
CA TYR A 413 21.19 -1.36 12.44
C TYR A 413 19.99 -2.23 12.84
N GLY A 414 19.50 -3.03 11.90
CA GLY A 414 18.42 -3.98 12.17
C GLY A 414 17.35 -4.00 11.08
N SER A 415 16.83 -5.19 10.82
CA SER A 415 15.67 -5.42 9.95
C SER A 415 14.90 -6.64 10.46
N TYR A 416 13.60 -6.46 10.68
CA TYR A 416 12.69 -7.47 11.21
C TYR A 416 13.24 -8.11 12.51
N ALA A 417 13.09 -9.42 12.67
CA ALA A 417 13.68 -10.22 13.74
C ALA A 417 13.56 -9.56 15.14
N GLY A 418 14.66 -9.43 15.89
CA GLY A 418 14.70 -8.80 17.20
C GLY A 418 14.53 -7.27 17.20
N GLY A 419 14.42 -6.63 16.03
CA GLY A 419 14.25 -5.19 15.85
C GLY A 419 15.56 -4.40 15.73
N LEU A 420 15.46 -3.09 15.79
CA LEU A 420 16.58 -2.15 15.61
C LEU A 420 17.45 -2.06 16.86
N HIS A 421 18.77 -2.10 16.68
CA HIS A 421 19.76 -2.06 17.74
C HIS A 421 20.83 -0.99 17.51
N LEU A 422 21.37 -0.47 18.60
CA LEU A 422 22.40 0.57 18.60
C LEU A 422 23.68 0.05 19.28
N LEU A 423 24.80 0.20 18.58
CA LEU A 423 26.14 -0.06 19.09
C LEU A 423 26.96 1.23 19.10
N GLU A 424 27.77 1.40 20.14
CA GLU A 424 28.82 2.41 20.15
C GLU A 424 30.03 1.92 19.37
N LEU A 425 30.65 2.81 18.60
CA LEU A 425 31.86 2.55 17.84
C LEU A 425 33.03 3.32 18.45
N ASP A 426 34.18 2.66 18.48
CA ASP A 426 35.46 3.30 18.78
C ASP A 426 35.88 4.18 17.60
N GLU A 427 36.20 5.45 17.85
CA GLU A 427 36.49 6.42 16.79
C GLU A 427 37.86 6.18 16.13
N GLU A 428 38.84 5.63 16.85
CA GLU A 428 40.19 5.38 16.35
C GLU A 428 40.22 4.22 15.36
N THR A 429 39.33 3.25 15.55
CA THR A 429 39.27 1.99 14.80
C THR A 429 38.03 1.85 13.94
N GLY A 430 36.98 2.65 14.14
CA GLY A 430 35.71 2.56 13.43
C GLY A 430 34.97 1.24 13.65
N TYR A 431 35.37 0.46 14.66
CA TYR A 431 34.76 -0.82 14.99
C TYR A 431 33.86 -0.66 16.21
N PRO A 432 32.91 -1.59 16.46
CA PRO A 432 32.20 -1.62 17.73
C PRO A 432 33.19 -1.62 18.91
N GLU A 433 32.90 -0.92 20.01
CA GLU A 433 33.84 -0.80 21.15
C GLU A 433 34.29 -2.17 21.70
N ASN A 434 33.40 -3.17 21.65
CA ASN A 434 33.68 -4.53 22.10
C ASN A 434 34.25 -5.42 20.98
N TYR A 435 34.79 -4.87 19.90
CA TYR A 435 35.33 -5.64 18.79
C TYR A 435 36.77 -6.09 19.07
N ASN A 436 37.02 -7.39 18.93
CA ASN A 436 38.37 -7.94 19.04
C ASN A 436 38.99 -8.14 17.64
N PRO A 437 39.94 -7.29 17.23
CA PRO A 437 40.54 -7.34 15.89
C PRO A 437 41.45 -8.56 15.66
N GLU A 438 41.92 -9.23 16.71
CA GLU A 438 42.71 -10.46 16.58
C GLU A 438 41.83 -11.66 16.23
N THR A 439 40.57 -11.66 16.69
CA THR A 439 39.64 -12.76 16.41
C THR A 439 38.68 -12.48 15.26
N GLY A 440 38.41 -11.21 14.95
CA GLY A 440 37.44 -10.82 13.91
C GLY A 440 35.98 -10.86 14.37
N TYR A 441 35.73 -10.78 15.67
CA TYR A 441 34.41 -10.85 16.29
C TYR A 441 34.31 -9.87 17.46
N LEU A 442 33.06 -9.57 17.86
CA LEU A 442 32.78 -9.01 19.16
C LEU A 442 33.29 -9.92 20.28
N GLU A 443 33.61 -9.32 21.43
CA GLU A 443 33.80 -10.03 22.68
C GLU A 443 32.59 -10.94 22.95
N GLU A 444 32.87 -12.18 23.30
CA GLU A 444 31.83 -13.20 23.43
C GLU A 444 30.85 -12.83 24.55
N GLY A 445 29.55 -12.80 24.22
CA GLY A 445 28.49 -12.41 25.15
C GLY A 445 28.36 -10.90 25.39
N SER A 446 29.09 -10.05 24.64
CA SER A 446 28.92 -8.58 24.72
C SER A 446 27.57 -8.09 24.19
N GLY A 447 26.87 -8.94 23.43
CA GLY A 447 25.52 -8.72 22.91
C GLY A 447 25.49 -7.94 21.59
N TYR A 448 24.27 -7.78 21.09
CA TYR A 448 23.97 -7.03 19.86
C TYR A 448 23.74 -5.53 20.12
N GLY A 449 24.27 -4.97 21.21
CA GLY A 449 23.99 -3.59 21.60
C GLY A 449 22.59 -3.38 22.18
N LYS A 450 22.16 -2.11 22.22
CA LYS A 450 20.92 -1.69 22.88
C LYS A 450 19.76 -1.64 21.87
N LYS A 451 18.72 -2.44 22.12
CA LYS A 451 17.47 -2.42 21.34
C LYS A 451 16.76 -1.06 21.45
N LEU A 452 16.39 -0.48 20.30
CA LEU A 452 15.72 0.82 20.19
C LEU A 452 14.27 0.73 19.67
N ALA A 453 13.94 -0.27 18.85
CA ALA A 453 12.59 -0.43 18.28
C ALA A 453 12.33 -1.87 17.82
N GLY A 454 11.06 -2.27 17.68
CA GLY A 454 10.66 -3.54 17.07
C GLY A 454 10.84 -4.75 17.98
N GLY A 455 11.03 -5.94 17.40
CA GLY A 455 11.09 -7.23 18.10
C GLY A 455 10.06 -8.21 17.59
N GLY A 456 10.18 -9.50 17.93
CA GLY A 456 9.17 -10.50 17.59
C GLY A 456 8.93 -10.70 16.10
N HIS A 457 9.87 -10.28 15.25
CA HIS A 457 9.72 -10.24 13.78
C HIS A 457 8.73 -9.18 13.27
N SER A 458 8.50 -8.10 14.02
CA SER A 458 7.74 -6.93 13.53
C SER A 458 8.36 -6.38 12.24
N PRO A 459 7.55 -5.95 11.25
CA PRO A 459 8.01 -5.53 9.93
C PRO A 459 8.63 -4.14 9.95
N ILE A 460 9.80 -4.00 10.57
CA ILE A 460 10.52 -2.74 10.78
C ILE A 460 11.96 -2.90 10.29
N GLU A 461 12.41 -1.97 9.46
CA GLU A 461 13.79 -1.95 8.95
C GLU A 461 14.23 -0.54 8.54
N GLY A 462 15.43 -0.42 7.95
CA GLY A 462 15.92 0.85 7.37
C GLY A 462 15.99 1.98 8.38
N GLY A 463 16.49 1.70 9.59
CA GLY A 463 16.55 2.67 10.68
C GLY A 463 17.52 3.82 10.41
N TYR A 464 17.09 5.06 10.65
CA TYR A 464 17.94 6.25 10.52
C TYR A 464 17.75 7.23 11.68
N ILE A 465 18.83 7.64 12.34
CA ILE A 465 18.79 8.65 13.40
C ILE A 465 19.34 9.98 12.90
N LEU A 466 18.53 11.03 13.02
CA LEU A 466 18.93 12.41 12.78
C LEU A 466 18.74 13.24 14.06
N TYR A 467 19.77 13.95 14.49
CA TYR A 467 19.66 14.97 15.53
C TYR A 467 19.25 16.31 14.90
N ASN A 468 18.18 16.92 15.42
CA ASN A 468 17.79 18.27 15.05
C ASN A 468 18.15 19.26 16.18
N PRO A 469 19.00 20.27 15.92
CA PRO A 469 19.43 21.23 16.94
C PRO A 469 18.37 22.26 17.32
N GLU A 470 17.35 22.51 16.49
CA GLU A 470 16.28 23.48 16.79
C GLU A 470 15.28 22.91 17.80
N THR A 471 14.97 21.62 17.69
CA THR A 471 14.07 20.92 18.61
C THR A 471 14.81 20.24 19.77
N ASP A 472 16.13 20.08 19.66
CA ASP A 472 17.00 19.31 20.57
C ASP A 472 16.48 17.88 20.76
N TYR A 473 16.09 17.22 19.66
CA TYR A 473 15.65 15.82 19.65
C TYR A 473 16.45 15.01 18.63
N TYR A 474 16.64 13.73 18.96
CA TYR A 474 16.98 12.69 18.00
C TYR A 474 15.68 12.12 17.43
N TYR A 475 15.57 12.03 16.11
CA TYR A 475 14.46 11.42 15.41
C TYR A 475 14.92 10.09 14.83
N LEU A 476 14.27 9.00 15.24
CA LEU A 476 14.46 7.67 14.67
C LEU A 476 13.41 7.49 13.59
N TYR A 477 13.85 7.58 12.34
CA TYR A 477 13.08 7.17 11.17
C TYR A 477 13.23 5.66 10.98
N MET A 478 12.19 5.05 10.42
CA MET A 478 12.15 3.62 10.09
C MET A 478 11.13 3.39 8.99
N SER A 479 11.23 2.24 8.34
CA SER A 479 10.24 1.82 7.35
C SER A 479 9.46 0.62 7.86
N PHE A 480 8.14 0.68 7.73
CA PHE A 480 7.23 -0.41 8.09
C PHE A 480 6.70 -1.10 6.83
N GLY A 481 6.48 -2.41 6.89
CA GLY A 481 6.00 -3.22 5.77
C GLY A 481 7.15 -3.81 4.93
N THR A 482 6.84 -4.30 3.72
CA THR A 482 7.85 -4.80 2.78
C THR A 482 8.05 -3.83 1.61
N LEU A 483 9.25 -3.85 1.03
CA LEU A 483 9.69 -2.91 -0.02
C LEU A 483 8.95 -3.04 -1.37
N ALA A 484 8.34 -4.20 -1.65
CA ALA A 484 7.69 -4.48 -2.94
C ALA A 484 6.56 -3.49 -3.26
N ALA A 485 6.15 -3.35 -4.52
CA ALA A 485 5.12 -2.39 -4.92
C ALA A 485 3.77 -2.61 -4.20
N ASP A 486 3.49 -3.85 -3.83
CA ASP A 486 2.36 -4.27 -3.02
C ASP A 486 2.68 -4.43 -1.53
N GLY A 487 3.92 -4.20 -1.10
CA GLY A 487 4.36 -4.48 0.27
C GLY A 487 3.91 -3.47 1.35
N GLY A 488 3.30 -2.36 0.94
CA GLY A 488 2.79 -1.32 1.84
C GLY A 488 3.88 -0.57 2.60
N TYR A 489 5.08 -0.47 2.04
CA TYR A 489 6.21 0.20 2.68
C TYR A 489 5.85 1.65 3.03
N ASN A 490 6.18 2.08 4.24
CA ASN A 490 5.83 3.43 4.71
C ASN A 490 6.83 3.94 5.74
N ILE A 491 7.13 5.25 5.69
CA ILE A 491 8.08 5.88 6.61
C ILE A 491 7.37 6.25 7.91
N ARG A 492 7.97 5.84 9.02
CA ARG A 492 7.56 6.13 10.39
C ARG A 492 8.62 6.93 11.13
N VAL A 493 8.21 7.65 12.16
CA VAL A 493 9.14 8.35 13.06
C VAL A 493 8.73 8.28 14.53
N ALA A 494 9.74 8.21 15.40
CA ALA A 494 9.65 8.49 16.84
C ALA A 494 10.83 9.39 17.25
N ARG A 495 10.81 9.94 18.47
CA ARG A 495 11.88 10.83 18.94
C ARG A 495 12.33 10.57 20.37
N SER A 496 13.56 10.97 20.69
CA SER A 496 14.17 10.86 22.00
C SER A 496 15.07 12.07 22.29
N LYS A 497 15.23 12.43 23.57
CA LYS A 497 16.25 13.40 24.01
C LYS A 497 17.66 12.80 24.06
N ASN A 498 17.76 11.48 24.08
CA ASN A 498 19.01 10.72 24.10
C ASN A 498 19.13 9.88 22.83
N VAL A 499 20.35 9.75 22.31
CA VAL A 499 20.66 8.91 21.13
C VAL A 499 20.28 7.44 21.32
N ASP A 500 20.29 6.97 22.57
CA ASP A 500 20.02 5.58 22.93
C ASP A 500 18.60 5.38 23.53
N GLY A 501 17.70 6.34 23.27
CA GLY A 501 16.29 6.26 23.63
C GLY A 501 15.94 6.62 25.09
N PRO A 502 14.72 6.28 25.53
CA PRO A 502 13.65 5.63 24.77
C PRO A 502 13.12 6.52 23.64
N TYR A 503 12.77 5.91 22.50
CA TYR A 503 12.15 6.59 21.36
C TYR A 503 10.63 6.46 21.46
N LEU A 504 9.96 7.59 21.67
CA LEU A 504 8.52 7.67 21.86
C LEU A 504 7.85 8.26 20.62
N ASP A 505 6.68 7.76 20.26
CA ASP A 505 5.82 8.33 19.21
C ASP A 505 4.98 9.53 19.74
N PRO A 506 4.16 10.22 18.92
CA PRO A 506 3.33 11.33 19.37
C PRO A 506 2.34 11.00 20.50
N GLN A 507 1.96 9.73 20.66
CA GLN A 507 1.08 9.26 21.73
C GLN A 507 1.86 8.89 23.01
N GLY A 508 3.19 8.94 22.96
CA GLY A 508 4.07 8.55 24.06
C GLY A 508 4.37 7.05 24.11
N THR A 509 4.04 6.29 23.06
CA THR A 509 4.31 4.86 22.99
C THR A 509 5.78 4.61 22.68
N ASP A 510 6.43 3.74 23.46
CA ASP A 510 7.82 3.33 23.22
C ASP A 510 7.90 2.30 22.10
N LEU A 511 8.73 2.55 21.09
CA LEU A 511 8.83 1.65 19.94
C LEU A 511 9.40 0.26 20.23
N ARG A 512 9.99 0.06 21.42
CA ARG A 512 10.43 -1.28 21.87
C ARG A 512 9.26 -2.17 22.27
N GLU A 513 8.08 -1.59 22.50
CA GLU A 513 6.84 -2.31 22.81
C GLU A 513 6.22 -2.96 21.57
N TYR A 514 6.68 -2.61 20.35
CA TYR A 514 6.22 -3.30 19.15
C TYR A 514 6.96 -4.63 18.94
N ASP A 515 6.71 -5.60 19.82
CA ASP A 515 7.38 -6.91 19.84
C ASP A 515 6.47 -8.11 19.53
N SER A 516 5.23 -7.86 19.10
CA SER A 516 4.25 -8.91 18.82
C SER A 516 4.49 -9.66 17.51
N GLY A 517 5.25 -9.08 16.57
CA GLY A 517 5.40 -9.60 15.20
C GLY A 517 4.15 -9.44 14.32
N SER A 518 3.03 -9.03 14.90
CA SER A 518 1.76 -8.87 14.19
C SER A 518 1.79 -7.60 13.34
N TRP A 519 1.58 -7.76 12.04
CA TRP A 519 1.44 -6.64 11.11
C TRP A 519 0.23 -5.75 11.44
N ALA A 520 -0.85 -6.35 11.96
CA ALA A 520 -2.05 -5.61 12.36
C ALA A 520 -1.75 -4.62 13.50
N ASP A 521 -0.78 -4.93 14.36
CA ASP A 521 -0.41 -4.06 15.49
C ASP A 521 0.41 -2.84 15.08
N ALA A 522 0.95 -2.81 13.85
CA ALA A 522 1.73 -1.70 13.31
C ALA A 522 0.99 -0.35 13.36
N VAL A 523 -0.34 -0.38 13.35
CA VAL A 523 -1.19 0.81 13.49
C VAL A 523 -0.99 1.53 14.82
N ASN A 524 -0.47 0.87 15.85
CA ASN A 524 -0.35 1.43 17.19
C ASN A 524 0.98 2.17 17.43
N TYR A 525 1.96 2.04 16.53
CA TYR A 525 3.34 2.48 16.77
C TYR A 525 3.85 3.45 15.70
N GLY A 526 4.56 4.48 16.14
CA GLY A 526 5.24 5.44 15.28
C GLY A 526 4.29 6.38 14.53
N ALA A 527 4.74 7.61 14.27
CA ALA A 527 4.01 8.54 13.41
C ALA A 527 4.22 8.16 11.94
N LYS A 528 3.15 7.84 11.20
CA LYS A 528 3.22 7.55 9.76
C LYS A 528 3.33 8.85 8.97
N LEU A 529 4.48 9.09 8.37
CA LEU A 529 4.79 10.33 7.65
C LEU A 529 4.35 10.30 6.19
N ILE A 530 4.45 9.13 5.54
CA ILE A 530 4.06 8.90 4.15
C ILE A 530 3.81 7.41 3.95
N GLY A 531 2.87 7.05 3.07
CA GLY A 531 2.60 5.69 2.60
C GLY A 531 2.13 5.72 1.14
N ASN A 532 1.43 4.68 0.67
CA ASN A 532 0.90 4.66 -0.70
C ASN A 532 -0.13 5.77 -0.92
N PHE A 533 0.03 6.57 -1.98
CA PHE A 533 -0.92 7.62 -2.34
C PHE A 533 -0.89 7.97 -3.82
N VAL A 534 -1.98 8.58 -4.29
CA VAL A 534 -2.08 9.24 -5.60
C VAL A 534 -2.80 10.58 -5.45
N PHE A 535 -2.18 11.66 -5.91
CA PHE A 535 -2.84 12.93 -6.21
C PHE A 535 -3.43 12.86 -7.61
N GLU A 536 -4.75 12.69 -7.71
CA GLU A 536 -5.42 12.37 -8.97
C GLU A 536 -5.37 13.49 -10.01
N LYS A 537 -5.46 14.76 -9.61
CA LYS A 537 -5.35 15.89 -10.55
C LYS A 537 -3.90 16.11 -10.98
N SER A 538 -2.96 15.81 -10.10
CA SER A 538 -1.53 15.92 -10.42
C SER A 538 -1.04 14.72 -11.21
N GLU A 539 -1.73 13.57 -11.19
CA GLU A 539 -1.23 12.30 -11.73
C GLU A 539 0.15 11.91 -11.13
N LEU A 540 0.37 12.31 -9.87
CA LEU A 540 1.58 12.00 -9.10
C LEU A 540 1.23 11.08 -7.93
N GLY A 541 2.11 10.16 -7.60
CA GLY A 541 1.86 9.22 -6.51
C GLY A 541 3.00 8.24 -6.31
N TYR A 542 3.03 7.60 -5.15
CA TYR A 542 4.07 6.68 -4.71
C TYR A 542 3.47 5.36 -4.24
N LEU A 543 4.18 4.28 -4.52
CA LEU A 543 4.00 2.97 -3.92
C LEU A 543 5.22 2.63 -3.09
N SER A 544 5.00 2.10 -1.89
CA SER A 544 6.05 1.63 -0.99
C SER A 544 7.21 2.63 -0.81
N PRO A 545 6.96 3.91 -0.46
CA PRO A 545 8.03 4.83 -0.14
C PRO A 545 8.72 4.45 1.19
N GLY A 546 10.04 4.25 1.16
CA GLY A 546 10.78 3.95 2.38
C GLY A 546 12.29 3.73 2.21
N HIS A 547 12.86 3.07 3.21
CA HIS A 547 14.28 2.94 3.50
C HIS A 547 15.00 4.29 3.37
N ASN A 548 14.60 5.23 4.23
CA ASN A 548 15.06 6.60 4.11
C ASN A 548 16.38 6.86 4.85
N SER A 549 17.13 7.82 4.34
CA SER A 549 18.03 8.65 5.12
C SER A 549 17.45 10.05 5.33
N ALA A 550 18.11 10.88 6.13
CA ALA A 550 17.67 12.25 6.38
C ALA A 550 18.86 13.19 6.53
N TYR A 551 18.70 14.45 6.13
CA TYR A 551 19.77 15.44 6.16
C TYR A 551 19.26 16.76 6.75
N TYR A 552 20.01 17.32 7.71
CA TYR A 552 19.79 18.67 8.24
C TYR A 552 20.89 19.60 7.74
N ASP A 553 20.51 20.59 6.94
CA ASP A 553 21.42 21.63 6.46
C ASP A 553 21.54 22.74 7.49
N GLN A 554 22.63 22.73 8.26
CA GLN A 554 22.92 23.75 9.27
C GLN A 554 22.98 25.17 8.69
N SER A 555 23.32 25.34 7.41
CA SER A 555 23.49 26.66 6.81
C SER A 555 22.17 27.32 6.46
N SER A 556 21.16 26.54 6.06
CA SER A 556 19.84 27.03 5.67
C SER A 556 18.75 26.76 6.71
N GLY A 557 19.01 25.88 7.68
CA GLY A 557 18.01 25.37 8.62
C GLY A 557 17.02 24.37 8.00
N LYS A 558 17.19 24.02 6.72
CA LYS A 558 16.31 23.05 6.05
C LYS A 558 16.64 21.63 6.48
N SER A 559 15.60 20.81 6.58
CA SER A 559 15.72 19.37 6.77
C SER A 559 15.11 18.64 5.58
N PHE A 560 15.64 17.48 5.25
CA PHE A 560 15.21 16.66 4.12
C PHE A 560 15.12 15.20 4.53
N VAL A 561 14.19 14.48 3.90
CA VAL A 561 14.15 13.02 3.89
C VAL A 561 14.45 12.54 2.47
N ILE A 562 15.33 11.55 2.36
CA ILE A 562 15.77 10.98 1.09
C ILE A 562 15.44 9.50 1.13
N PHE A 563 14.64 9.00 0.20
CA PHE A 563 14.13 7.63 0.21
C PHE A 563 14.02 7.09 -1.22
N HIS A 564 13.77 5.80 -1.39
CA HIS A 564 13.36 5.25 -2.67
C HIS A 564 11.85 4.98 -2.66
N SER A 565 11.23 5.04 -3.83
CA SER A 565 9.82 4.71 -4.00
C SER A 565 9.56 4.05 -5.34
N ARG A 566 8.58 3.15 -5.36
CA ARG A 566 7.93 2.62 -6.56
C ARG A 566 6.76 3.51 -6.97
N TYR A 567 6.12 3.19 -8.10
CA TYR A 567 5.09 4.04 -8.71
C TYR A 567 3.90 3.21 -9.21
N PRO A 568 2.67 3.73 -9.04
CA PRO A 568 1.49 3.17 -9.70
C PRO A 568 1.72 3.04 -11.22
N GLY A 569 1.44 1.85 -11.77
CA GLY A 569 1.60 1.55 -13.20
C GLY A 569 3.05 1.38 -13.70
N GLN A 570 4.04 1.23 -12.81
CA GLN A 570 5.47 1.02 -13.18
C GLN A 570 6.08 -0.30 -12.64
N GLY A 571 5.29 -1.14 -11.98
CA GLY A 571 5.77 -2.38 -11.34
C GLY A 571 6.81 -2.09 -10.25
N GLU A 572 7.87 -2.90 -10.21
CA GLU A 572 8.96 -2.80 -9.23
C GLU A 572 9.98 -1.70 -9.51
N TYR A 573 9.81 -0.93 -10.60
CA TYR A 573 10.74 0.16 -10.90
C TYR A 573 10.69 1.23 -9.81
N HIS A 574 11.86 1.61 -9.30
CA HIS A 574 11.99 2.56 -8.22
C HIS A 574 12.95 3.70 -8.57
N GLN A 575 12.77 4.83 -7.89
CA GLN A 575 13.64 5.99 -8.00
C GLN A 575 13.86 6.65 -6.65
N VAL A 576 14.98 7.36 -6.51
CA VAL A 576 15.24 8.24 -5.36
C VAL A 576 14.22 9.38 -5.32
N ARG A 577 13.77 9.75 -4.13
CA ARG A 577 12.93 10.92 -3.89
C ARG A 577 13.50 11.72 -2.73
N VAL A 578 13.44 13.05 -2.85
CA VAL A 578 13.83 13.98 -1.81
C VAL A 578 12.65 14.86 -1.51
N HIS A 579 12.25 14.93 -0.25
CA HIS A 579 11.21 15.83 0.22
C HIS A 579 11.77 16.71 1.32
N GLN A 580 11.39 17.98 1.33
CA GLN A 580 11.66 18.82 2.49
C GLN A 580 10.87 18.29 3.69
N THR A 581 11.46 18.38 4.86
CA THR A 581 10.83 18.07 6.14
C THR A 581 10.73 19.34 6.96
N ILE A 582 9.53 19.63 7.46
CA ILE A 582 9.25 20.81 8.29
C ILE A 582 8.93 20.32 9.70
N PHE A 583 9.51 20.95 10.73
CA PHE A 583 9.15 20.65 12.11
C PHE A 583 7.96 21.51 12.52
N ASN A 584 6.83 20.87 12.85
CA ASN A 584 5.61 21.58 13.27
C ASN A 584 5.76 22.21 14.66
N GLN A 585 4.73 22.92 15.14
CA GLN A 585 4.75 23.61 16.43
C GLN A 585 4.97 22.68 17.64
N LYS A 586 4.80 21.36 17.46
CA LYS A 586 5.03 20.33 18.48
C LYS A 586 6.41 19.69 18.38
N GLY A 587 7.25 20.16 17.44
CA GLY A 587 8.58 19.64 17.17
C GLY A 587 8.54 18.26 16.50
N TRP A 588 7.49 17.94 15.73
CA TRP A 588 7.44 16.72 14.92
C TRP A 588 7.70 17.04 13.45
N PRO A 589 8.51 16.23 12.75
CA PRO A 589 8.70 16.39 11.32
C PRO A 589 7.40 16.05 10.57
N VAL A 590 7.12 16.83 9.53
CA VAL A 590 6.12 16.54 8.51
C VAL A 590 6.80 16.60 7.14
N ILE A 591 6.59 15.58 6.32
CA ILE A 591 7.12 15.49 4.95
C ILE A 591 6.25 16.36 4.04
N THR A 592 6.85 17.19 3.19
CA THR A 592 6.09 18.03 2.26
C THR A 592 5.42 17.19 1.15
N PRO A 593 4.23 17.58 0.64
CA PRO A 593 3.49 16.75 -0.31
C PRO A 593 4.20 16.47 -1.65
N HIS A 594 4.93 17.46 -2.16
CA HIS A 594 5.72 17.31 -3.39
C HIS A 594 7.21 17.15 -3.12
N ALA A 595 7.91 16.54 -4.08
CA ALA A 595 9.37 16.45 -4.06
C ALA A 595 9.99 17.86 -4.03
N TYR A 596 11.14 17.96 -3.37
CA TYR A 596 11.86 19.22 -3.21
C TYR A 596 12.23 19.80 -4.57
N ASN A 597 11.92 21.07 -4.78
CA ASN A 597 12.25 21.81 -6.00
C ASN A 597 12.80 23.22 -5.69
N GLY A 598 13.43 23.38 -4.53
CA GLY A 598 14.05 24.65 -4.11
C GLY A 598 13.21 25.49 -3.15
N GLU A 599 12.01 25.03 -2.78
CA GLU A 599 11.08 25.76 -1.92
C GLU A 599 11.68 26.09 -0.55
N SER A 600 11.14 27.13 0.09
CA SER A 600 11.51 27.53 1.45
C SER A 600 10.27 28.01 2.19
N LEU A 601 10.26 27.84 3.51
CA LEU A 601 9.24 28.44 4.36
C LEU A 601 9.27 29.96 4.20
N SER A 602 8.10 30.55 4.01
CA SER A 602 7.89 31.98 3.86
C SER A 602 6.49 32.33 4.35
N ALA A 603 6.28 33.60 4.72
CA ALA A 603 4.97 34.05 5.15
C ALA A 603 3.91 33.86 4.05
N VAL A 604 2.78 33.26 4.40
CA VAL A 604 1.64 33.03 3.50
C VAL A 604 0.41 33.80 3.97
N SER A 605 -0.47 34.16 3.05
CA SER A 605 -1.75 34.82 3.37
C SER A 605 -2.91 33.84 3.30
N GLY A 606 -3.98 34.11 4.05
CA GLY A 606 -5.21 33.33 3.95
C GLY A 606 -5.83 33.34 2.56
N GLU A 607 -5.59 34.39 1.76
CA GLU A 607 -6.00 34.45 0.35
C GLU A 607 -5.25 33.43 -0.51
N LYS A 608 -3.93 33.26 -0.29
CA LYS A 608 -3.13 32.24 -1.00
C LYS A 608 -3.50 30.82 -0.57
N ILE A 609 -3.90 30.65 0.70
CA ILE A 609 -4.34 29.37 1.26
C ILE A 609 -5.74 28.99 0.75
N SER A 610 -6.65 29.95 0.57
CA SER A 610 -8.03 29.63 0.19
C SER A 610 -8.09 29.07 -1.24
N GLY A 611 -8.79 27.94 -1.43
CA GLY A 611 -8.92 27.29 -2.73
C GLY A 611 -9.34 25.83 -2.66
N SER A 612 -9.39 25.18 -3.82
CA SER A 612 -9.63 23.74 -3.93
C SER A 612 -8.32 22.97 -3.79
N TYR A 613 -8.34 21.87 -3.06
CA TYR A 613 -7.19 21.03 -2.74
C TYR A 613 -7.51 19.56 -2.98
N GLN A 614 -6.53 18.85 -3.54
CA GLN A 614 -6.46 17.40 -3.48
C GLN A 614 -5.95 17.06 -2.08
N PHE A 615 -6.67 16.22 -1.35
CA PHE A 615 -6.43 15.90 0.04
C PHE A 615 -6.10 14.42 0.21
N VAL A 616 -5.03 14.12 0.93
CA VAL A 616 -4.65 12.74 1.25
C VAL A 616 -4.52 12.60 2.76
N ASN A 617 -5.18 11.61 3.33
CA ASN A 617 -4.95 11.14 4.70
C ASN A 617 -4.17 9.84 4.64
N HIS A 618 -2.95 9.79 5.18
CA HIS A 618 -2.08 8.60 5.10
C HIS A 618 -2.48 7.47 6.06
N GLY A 619 -3.40 7.73 7.01
CA GLY A 619 -3.84 6.75 8.00
C GLY A 619 -2.69 6.23 8.88
N ARG A 620 -2.85 5.02 9.43
CA ARG A 620 -1.83 4.31 10.23
C ARG A 620 -1.58 2.87 9.80
N ASN A 621 -2.41 2.32 8.93
CA ASN A 621 -2.26 0.96 8.39
C ASN A 621 -0.99 0.82 7.55
N ILE A 622 -0.50 -0.41 7.45
CA ILE A 622 0.38 -0.84 6.36
C ILE A 622 -0.54 -1.17 5.18
N GLN A 623 -0.28 -0.55 4.04
CA GLN A 623 -1.14 -0.63 2.85
C GLN A 623 -0.68 -1.80 1.95
N ASN A 624 -0.95 -3.02 2.40
CA ASN A 624 -0.49 -4.24 1.72
C ASN A 624 -1.44 -4.65 0.58
N GLY A 625 -0.91 -4.88 -0.61
CA GLY A 625 -1.62 -5.16 -1.85
C GLY A 625 -1.54 -4.01 -2.87
N TYR A 626 -1.54 -4.33 -4.16
CA TYR A 626 -1.48 -3.36 -5.27
C TYR A 626 -2.63 -2.32 -5.28
N LYS A 627 -3.72 -2.60 -4.55
CA LYS A 627 -4.94 -1.78 -4.55
C LYS A 627 -5.11 -0.94 -3.28
N GLU A 628 -4.26 -1.13 -2.27
CA GLU A 628 -4.25 -0.34 -1.04
C GLU A 628 -3.48 0.98 -1.28
N ILE A 629 -4.14 1.95 -1.92
CA ILE A 629 -3.58 3.26 -2.26
C ILE A 629 -4.54 4.34 -1.77
N ASN A 630 -4.01 5.36 -1.09
CA ASN A 630 -4.81 6.51 -0.68
C ASN A 630 -4.91 7.49 -1.86
N TYR A 631 -5.99 7.37 -2.63
CA TYR A 631 -6.34 8.35 -3.66
C TYR A 631 -6.79 9.66 -3.03
N SER A 632 -6.43 10.77 -3.65
CA SER A 632 -6.76 12.08 -3.13
C SER A 632 -8.24 12.41 -3.24
N GLU A 633 -8.79 12.94 -2.16
CA GLU A 633 -10.14 13.48 -2.09
C GLU A 633 -10.18 14.97 -2.47
N GLU A 634 -11.32 15.47 -2.94
CA GLU A 634 -11.50 16.89 -3.26
C GLU A 634 -12.06 17.69 -2.07
N ILE A 635 -11.29 18.67 -1.62
CA ILE A 635 -11.69 19.58 -0.53
C ILE A 635 -11.55 21.05 -0.95
N LYS A 636 -12.18 21.93 -0.19
CA LYS A 636 -12.05 23.37 -0.33
C LYS A 636 -11.78 24.04 1.01
N LEU A 637 -10.64 24.73 1.10
CA LEU A 637 -10.30 25.61 2.21
C LEU A 637 -10.90 26.98 1.93
N ASN A 638 -11.90 27.38 2.71
CA ASN A 638 -12.60 28.66 2.54
C ASN A 638 -11.92 29.78 3.34
N ALA A 639 -12.10 31.03 2.89
CA ALA A 639 -11.49 32.21 3.53
C ALA A 639 -11.98 32.46 4.97
N ASP A 640 -13.11 31.88 5.38
CA ASP A 640 -13.62 31.95 6.75
C ASP A 640 -13.00 30.91 7.69
N GLY A 641 -12.05 30.10 7.19
CA GLY A 641 -11.39 29.04 7.94
C GLY A 641 -12.12 27.70 7.92
N SER A 642 -13.24 27.55 7.19
CA SER A 642 -13.92 26.26 7.05
C SER A 642 -13.31 25.37 5.95
N ILE A 643 -13.43 24.05 6.10
CA ILE A 643 -13.12 23.04 5.08
C ILE A 643 -14.42 22.34 4.71
N ASN A 644 -14.74 22.30 3.42
CA ASN A 644 -15.88 21.57 2.84
C ASN A 644 -15.39 20.66 1.70
N GLY A 645 -16.27 19.80 1.19
CA GLY A 645 -15.96 18.83 0.14
C GLY A 645 -16.27 17.43 0.63
N GLU A 646 -15.45 16.47 0.23
CA GLU A 646 -15.55 15.07 0.67
C GLU A 646 -15.27 14.92 2.17
N VAL A 647 -14.34 15.71 2.71
CA VAL A 647 -14.18 15.89 4.16
C VAL A 647 -14.59 17.28 4.62
N ARG A 648 -15.01 17.36 5.89
CA ARG A 648 -15.43 18.61 6.55
C ARG A 648 -14.57 18.92 7.75
N GLY A 649 -14.32 20.21 7.96
CA GLY A 649 -13.39 20.64 8.99
C GLY A 649 -13.17 22.14 9.08
N SER A 650 -12.03 22.52 9.62
CA SER A 650 -11.55 23.89 9.67
C SER A 650 -10.04 23.97 9.56
N TRP A 651 -9.51 25.08 9.09
CA TRP A 651 -8.08 25.36 9.05
C TRP A 651 -7.77 26.72 9.70
N LYS A 652 -6.56 26.85 10.22
CA LYS A 652 -6.01 28.12 10.70
C LYS A 652 -4.56 28.26 10.28
N LEU A 653 -4.23 29.46 9.81
CA LEU A 653 -2.85 29.93 9.72
C LEU A 653 -2.42 30.47 11.09
N ILE A 654 -1.32 29.93 11.61
CA ILE A 654 -0.68 30.34 12.85
C ILE A 654 0.69 30.94 12.50
N ASP A 655 0.98 32.10 13.08
CA ASP A 655 2.16 32.90 12.74
C ASP A 655 2.27 33.11 11.21
N ASP A 656 3.45 32.91 10.63
CA ASP A 656 3.71 33.20 9.22
C ASP A 656 3.31 32.06 8.27
N TYR A 657 3.38 30.80 8.73
CA TYR A 657 3.20 29.63 7.86
C TYR A 657 2.68 28.37 8.55
N PHE A 658 2.56 28.35 9.88
CA PHE A 658 2.13 27.12 10.55
C PHE A 658 0.65 26.84 10.29
N ALA A 659 0.31 25.56 10.14
CA ALA A 659 -1.04 25.08 9.90
C ALA A 659 -1.60 24.40 11.17
N GLU A 660 -2.81 24.76 11.58
CA GLU A 660 -3.68 23.93 12.41
C GLU A 660 -4.86 23.49 11.52
N ILE A 661 -4.93 22.20 11.18
CA ILE A 661 -6.02 21.60 10.39
C ILE A 661 -6.87 20.78 11.35
N THR A 662 -8.20 20.89 11.27
CA THR A 662 -9.13 20.07 12.06
C THR A 662 -10.07 19.36 11.11
N ILE A 663 -10.09 18.03 11.15
CA ILE A 663 -10.97 17.17 10.33
C ILE A 663 -11.66 16.20 11.27
N GLU A 664 -12.98 16.13 11.23
CA GLU A 664 -13.79 15.24 12.08
C GLU A 664 -13.47 15.34 13.59
N GLY A 665 -13.06 16.52 14.05
CA GLY A 665 -12.69 16.79 15.44
C GLY A 665 -11.23 16.45 15.82
N GLU A 666 -10.47 15.77 14.95
CA GLU A 666 -9.04 15.54 15.12
C GLU A 666 -8.23 16.76 14.67
N LYS A 667 -7.21 17.14 15.46
CA LYS A 667 -6.31 18.25 15.14
C LYS A 667 -4.98 17.77 14.60
N TYR A 668 -4.54 18.41 13.52
CA TYR A 668 -3.26 18.20 12.85
C TYR A 668 -2.45 19.49 12.89
N TYR A 669 -1.15 19.36 13.18
CA TYR A 669 -0.21 20.47 13.32
C TYR A 669 0.88 20.34 12.26
N GLY A 670 1.15 21.43 11.54
CA GLY A 670 1.94 21.36 10.32
C GLY A 670 2.32 22.72 9.78
N ALA A 671 2.52 22.79 8.47
CA ALA A 671 2.81 24.05 7.78
C ALA A 671 2.12 24.13 6.42
N PHE A 672 1.80 25.37 6.03
CA PHE A 672 1.51 25.75 4.67
C PHE A 672 2.81 26.11 3.95
N ILE A 673 2.99 25.65 2.72
CA ILE A 673 4.19 25.91 1.93
C ILE A 673 3.86 25.96 0.43
N SER A 674 4.55 26.84 -0.31
CA SER A 674 4.47 26.86 -1.78
C SER A 674 5.39 25.79 -2.33
N GLN A 675 4.88 24.92 -3.20
CA GLN A 675 5.69 23.90 -3.86
C GLN A 675 5.38 23.85 -5.36
N PHE A 676 6.35 23.38 -6.13
CA PHE A 676 6.13 23.06 -7.52
C PHE A 676 5.45 21.70 -7.66
N ASP A 677 4.24 21.68 -8.20
CA ASP A 677 3.58 20.45 -8.61
C ASP A 677 3.98 20.14 -10.05
N ARG A 678 4.77 19.08 -10.23
CA ARG A 678 5.27 18.67 -11.56
C ARG A 678 4.15 18.23 -12.48
N GLY A 679 3.13 17.57 -11.95
CA GLY A 679 2.00 17.07 -12.72
C GLY A 679 1.12 18.19 -13.27
N LEU A 680 0.88 19.20 -12.44
CA LEU A 680 0.15 20.42 -12.84
C LEU A 680 1.04 21.47 -13.52
N ALA A 681 2.35 21.25 -13.55
CA ALA A 681 3.39 22.14 -14.07
C ALA A 681 3.29 23.59 -13.56
N LYS A 682 3.00 23.76 -12.26
CA LYS A 682 2.85 25.09 -11.64
C LYS A 682 3.20 25.08 -10.15
N GLU A 683 3.51 26.26 -9.63
CA GLU A 683 3.55 26.50 -8.19
C GLU A 683 2.14 26.41 -7.59
N VAL A 684 2.01 25.65 -6.53
CA VAL A 684 0.77 25.42 -5.80
C VAL A 684 0.97 25.69 -4.31
N MET A 685 -0.09 26.12 -3.63
CA MET A 685 -0.09 26.09 -2.17
C MET A 685 -0.31 24.65 -1.71
N THR A 686 0.47 24.20 -0.73
CA THR A 686 0.29 22.91 -0.08
C THR A 686 0.21 23.06 1.43
N PHE A 687 -0.28 22.02 2.09
CA PHE A 687 -0.05 21.83 3.52
C PHE A 687 0.32 20.39 3.83
N SER A 688 1.09 20.21 4.89
CA SER A 688 1.37 18.91 5.50
C SER A 688 1.28 19.04 7.00
N ALA A 689 0.52 18.16 7.65
CA ALA A 689 0.24 18.25 9.07
C ALA A 689 0.10 16.86 9.72
N LEU A 690 0.56 16.75 10.98
CA LEU A 690 0.58 15.53 11.77
C LEU A 690 -0.30 15.68 13.01
N SER A 691 -1.12 14.68 13.31
CA SER A 691 -1.95 14.65 14.52
C SER A 691 -1.22 14.12 15.75
N ASP A 692 -1.82 14.30 16.93
CA ASP A 692 -1.34 13.67 18.17
C ASP A 692 -1.48 12.15 18.14
N LYS A 693 -2.32 11.62 17.25
CA LYS A 693 -2.44 10.20 16.94
C LYS A 693 -1.45 9.75 15.87
N GLY A 694 -0.42 10.51 15.52
CA GLY A 694 0.59 10.05 14.56
C GLY A 694 0.09 9.82 13.13
N VAL A 695 -1.00 10.49 12.74
CA VAL A 695 -1.57 10.44 11.37
C VAL A 695 -1.19 11.69 10.60
N THR A 696 -0.64 11.51 9.40
CA THR A 696 -0.29 12.62 8.51
C THR A 696 -1.40 12.88 7.49
N VAL A 697 -1.71 14.16 7.28
CA VAL A 697 -2.60 14.63 6.22
C VAL A 697 -1.90 15.66 5.35
N TRP A 698 -2.16 15.58 4.05
CA TRP A 698 -1.62 16.47 3.02
C TRP A 698 -2.73 17.16 2.24
N GLY A 699 -2.43 18.34 1.74
CA GLY A 699 -3.24 19.01 0.73
C GLY A 699 -2.37 19.64 -0.34
N SER A 700 -2.77 19.50 -1.61
CA SER A 700 -2.16 20.19 -2.77
C SER A 700 -3.23 20.95 -3.55
N GLN A 701 -3.08 22.27 -3.67
CA GLN A 701 -4.01 23.12 -4.41
C GLN A 701 -3.98 22.80 -5.93
N TYR A 702 -5.12 22.86 -6.62
CA TYR A 702 -5.21 22.63 -8.06
C TYR A 702 -6.06 23.65 -8.82
#